data_AF-A0A3M0Z943-F1
#
_entry.id   AF-A0A3M0Z943-F1
#
_cell.length_a   1.000
_cell.length_b   1.000
_cell.length_c   1.000
_cell.angle_alpha   90.00
_cell.angle_beta   90.00
_cell.angle_gamma   90.00
#
_symmetry.space_group_name_H-M   'P 1'
#
loop_
_entity.id
_entity.type
_entity.pdbx_description
1 polymer ?
#
loop_
_entity_poly.entity_id
_entity_poly.type
_entity_poly.pdbx_seq_one_letter_code
_entity_poly.pdbx_strand_id
1 'polypeptide(L)'
;MEYALVNVDALWVFDEIQLMDVGLITSVQLQTFRQLDEHKMLRPTFTWWMSATLQSDWLETVNSKHLLADLKQTMLTIPPSERGQGILTTQKELQLEAIDKKDAQAMANLVMEAHNNNNDQGYGRITLAICNTVDRACELYDKLQKFPTDGELKLIHSRFRGKEKERWPDEFLSREHCRLGTNRIIVATQVVEAGVDISAGVLVTELAPWASLVQRFGRCARYGGQGRIIVVDRQFNEKDVAPYNLSDLTAAKTVLQQLPGVGIDILETFEEKADTETLKAIYPYEYLHLITAQEVEELFDTSPDLTGADIDISRFIRSGDERDVYVFWADVPENETPSPELQPLRRGLCAVPVGKIDAWLFKSGKFKDKHRAWFWDYLEGEWIELRPGMSYPGMTILVDLKTGGYDPTKGFTAKPSAKIEIDLNDTIQTSPDATELAQHREDRSVYPWKTIAFHSQEVASELDAILHTLALDQSPWQIALLRAASLHDWGKCHPAFAESITAADGHRPACRDLAKAPGQAWVPPRQMFRQSQEYGPRPGFRHELASTIACLEYLRLRQPHHPALLGHLREWIENGLLPEPPPPETQDDPLAITQLDETRFNLMLYLICTHHGKVRGSWQPTPHDQEFPIDAHHAGEGLPLRGVRED
;
A
#
# COMPACT_ATOMS: atom_id res chain seq x y z
N MET A 1 7.75 -8.97 -2.54
CA MET A 1 8.45 -8.78 -3.83
C MET A 1 9.38 -7.60 -3.62
N GLU A 2 10.67 -7.75 -3.83
CA GLU A 2 11.64 -6.69 -3.49
C GLU A 2 11.53 -5.51 -4.46
N TYR A 3 11.64 -4.28 -3.95
CA TYR A 3 11.49 -3.02 -4.69
C TYR A 3 12.30 -2.98 -6.00
N ALA A 4 13.52 -3.53 -5.99
CA ALA A 4 14.39 -3.59 -7.17
C ALA A 4 13.79 -4.44 -8.30
N LEU A 5 13.20 -5.59 -7.99
CA LEU A 5 12.62 -6.52 -8.97
C LEU A 5 11.36 -5.96 -9.63
N VAL A 6 10.63 -5.07 -8.96
CA VAL A 6 9.41 -4.45 -9.53
C VAL A 6 9.74 -3.25 -10.43
N ASN A 7 10.96 -2.73 -10.34
CA ASN A 7 11.41 -1.56 -11.09
C ASN A 7 12.40 -1.89 -12.21
N VAL A 8 12.90 -3.13 -12.28
CA VAL A 8 13.85 -3.62 -13.29
C VAL A 8 13.31 -4.91 -13.90
N ASP A 9 13.31 -5.02 -15.24
CA ASP A 9 12.82 -6.20 -15.98
C ASP A 9 11.33 -6.53 -15.74
N ALA A 10 10.49 -5.49 -15.65
CA ALA A 10 9.07 -5.63 -15.34
C ALA A 10 8.16 -5.02 -16.41
N LEU A 11 7.02 -5.66 -16.66
CA LEU A 11 5.90 -5.08 -17.39
C LEU A 11 4.80 -4.74 -16.39
N TRP A 12 4.56 -3.45 -16.19
CA TRP A 12 3.42 -2.94 -15.44
C TRP A 12 2.20 -2.90 -16.34
N VAL A 13 1.10 -3.51 -15.91
CA VAL A 13 -0.19 -3.42 -16.59
C VAL A 13 -1.18 -2.77 -15.64
N PHE A 14 -1.60 -1.57 -15.98
CA PHE A 14 -2.62 -0.81 -15.26
C PHE A 14 -3.93 -0.91 -16.03
N ASP A 15 -4.91 -1.54 -15.41
CA ASP A 15 -6.26 -1.67 -15.96
C ASP A 15 -7.21 -0.65 -15.34
N GLU A 16 -8.24 -0.27 -16.08
CA GLU A 16 -9.24 0.73 -15.69
C GLU A 16 -8.63 2.07 -15.22
N ILE A 17 -7.65 2.60 -15.98
CA ILE A 17 -6.88 3.78 -15.56
C ILE A 17 -7.74 5.04 -15.33
N GLN A 18 -8.94 5.11 -15.89
CA GLN A 18 -9.93 6.16 -15.63
C GLN A 18 -10.43 6.19 -14.18
N LEU A 19 -10.19 5.11 -13.40
CA LEU A 19 -10.53 5.01 -11.99
C LEU A 19 -9.30 5.15 -11.08
N MET A 20 -8.10 5.28 -11.64
CA MET A 20 -6.85 5.30 -10.88
C MET A 20 -6.52 6.66 -10.27
N ASP A 21 -7.17 7.73 -10.74
CA ASP A 21 -7.04 9.05 -10.14
C ASP A 21 -5.55 9.49 -10.12
N VAL A 22 -5.01 10.07 -9.03
CA VAL A 22 -3.57 10.39 -8.89
C VAL A 22 -2.65 9.18 -9.15
N GLY A 23 -3.11 7.95 -8.91
CA GLY A 23 -2.34 6.75 -9.24
C GLY A 23 -1.98 6.67 -10.73
N LEU A 24 -2.83 7.18 -11.63
CA LEU A 24 -2.52 7.26 -13.06
C LEU A 24 -1.34 8.19 -13.30
N ILE A 25 -1.38 9.43 -12.79
CA ILE A 25 -0.30 10.39 -13.03
C ILE A 25 1.01 9.95 -12.41
N THR A 26 0.96 9.31 -11.24
CA THR A 26 2.13 8.69 -10.59
C THR A 26 2.73 7.61 -11.48
N SER A 27 1.92 6.71 -12.04
CA SER A 27 2.43 5.68 -12.96
C SER A 27 3.09 6.27 -14.22
N VAL A 28 2.56 7.38 -14.74
CA VAL A 28 3.13 8.12 -15.88
C VAL A 28 4.47 8.76 -15.51
N GLN A 29 4.57 9.40 -14.34
CA GLN A 29 5.84 9.96 -13.84
C GLN A 29 6.89 8.86 -13.67
N LEU A 30 6.53 7.75 -13.01
CA LEU A 30 7.45 6.63 -12.81
C LEU A 30 7.96 6.04 -14.13
N GLN A 31 7.08 5.85 -15.13
CA GLN A 31 7.52 5.42 -16.46
C GLN A 31 8.47 6.44 -17.11
N THR A 32 8.17 7.74 -16.96
CA THR A 32 9.01 8.81 -17.50
C THR A 32 10.39 8.81 -16.87
N PHE A 33 10.48 8.69 -15.53
CA PHE A 33 11.76 8.63 -14.82
C PHE A 33 12.57 7.40 -15.22
N ARG A 34 11.94 6.24 -15.37
CA ARG A 34 12.60 5.01 -15.85
C ARG A 34 13.19 5.17 -17.25
N GLN A 35 12.52 5.90 -18.14
CA GLN A 35 13.06 6.19 -19.49
C GLN A 35 14.23 7.18 -19.45
N LEU A 36 14.15 8.21 -18.60
CA LEU A 36 15.28 9.13 -18.41
C LEU A 36 16.51 8.39 -17.84
N ASP A 37 16.26 7.43 -16.95
CA ASP A 37 17.27 6.59 -16.30
C ASP A 37 17.53 5.26 -17.04
N GLU A 38 17.07 5.10 -18.28
CA GLU A 38 17.24 3.84 -19.04
C GLU A 38 18.72 3.45 -19.15
N HIS A 39 19.61 4.43 -19.25
CA HIS A 39 21.07 4.25 -19.27
C HIS A 39 21.65 3.69 -17.95
N LYS A 40 20.93 3.82 -16.83
CA LYS A 40 21.28 3.26 -15.51
C LYS A 40 20.68 1.87 -15.30
N MET A 41 19.68 1.48 -16.10
CA MET A 41 18.95 0.23 -15.92
C MET A 41 19.61 -0.93 -16.67
N LEU A 42 19.68 -2.10 -16.02
CA LEU A 42 20.22 -3.33 -16.62
C LEU A 42 19.23 -4.01 -17.58
N ARG A 43 17.93 -3.81 -17.35
CA ARG A 43 16.83 -4.40 -18.10
C ARG A 43 15.71 -3.37 -18.25
N PRO A 44 14.95 -3.40 -19.35
CA PRO A 44 13.88 -2.43 -19.57
C PRO A 44 12.73 -2.66 -18.60
N THR A 45 11.98 -1.59 -18.33
CA THR A 45 10.72 -1.65 -17.61
C THR A 45 9.68 -0.87 -18.39
N PHE A 46 8.55 -1.51 -18.67
CA PHE A 46 7.47 -0.94 -19.48
C PHE A 46 6.19 -0.80 -18.68
N THR A 47 5.35 0.14 -19.11
CA THR A 47 4.02 0.37 -18.55
C THR A 47 2.97 0.33 -19.64
N TRP A 48 1.93 -0.47 -19.46
CA TRP A 48 0.72 -0.54 -20.27
C TRP A 48 -0.44 0.05 -19.51
N TRP A 49 -1.09 1.04 -20.11
CA TRP A 49 -2.30 1.66 -19.59
C TRP A 49 -3.50 1.18 -20.41
N MET A 50 -4.46 0.54 -19.74
CA MET A 50 -5.69 0.04 -20.34
C MET A 50 -6.88 0.85 -19.80
N SER A 51 -7.75 1.28 -20.71
CA SER A 51 -8.96 2.02 -20.36
C SER A 51 -10.04 1.77 -21.40
N ALA A 52 -11.29 1.74 -20.95
CA ALA A 52 -12.44 1.75 -21.84
C ALA A 52 -12.75 3.15 -22.39
N THR A 53 -12.25 4.22 -21.76
CA THR A 53 -12.69 5.61 -22.01
C THR A 53 -11.50 6.59 -22.01
N LEU A 54 -10.36 6.17 -22.55
CA LEU A 54 -9.10 6.89 -22.48
C LEU A 54 -9.19 8.30 -23.08
N GLN A 55 -8.86 9.32 -22.30
CA GLN A 55 -8.57 10.65 -22.84
C GLN A 55 -7.06 10.85 -22.92
N SER A 56 -6.55 11.18 -24.11
CA SER A 56 -5.09 11.20 -24.35
C SER A 56 -4.33 12.28 -23.58
N ASP A 57 -5.03 13.32 -23.12
CA ASP A 57 -4.48 14.41 -22.30
C ASP A 57 -4.32 14.01 -20.82
N TRP A 58 -4.95 12.94 -20.35
CA TRP A 58 -4.74 12.42 -18.99
C TRP A 58 -3.29 11.98 -18.72
N LEU A 59 -2.57 11.58 -19.76
CA LEU A 59 -1.18 11.14 -19.66
C LEU A 59 -0.19 12.32 -19.76
N GLU A 60 -0.68 13.55 -19.97
CA GLU A 60 0.16 14.73 -20.13
C GLU A 60 0.61 15.29 -18.78
N THR A 61 1.91 15.45 -18.62
CA THR A 61 2.55 16.14 -17.50
C THR A 61 3.71 16.97 -18.03
N VAL A 62 4.32 17.79 -17.17
CA VAL A 62 5.55 18.52 -17.52
C VAL A 62 6.64 17.58 -18.06
N ASN A 63 6.77 16.38 -17.48
CA ASN A 63 7.81 15.43 -17.83
C ASN A 63 7.42 14.49 -18.99
N SER A 64 6.16 14.07 -19.09
CA SER A 64 5.70 13.05 -20.06
C SER A 64 5.34 13.60 -21.45
N LYS A 65 5.38 14.93 -21.67
CA LYS A 65 5.04 15.57 -22.95
C LYS A 65 5.73 14.95 -24.16
N HIS A 66 7.00 14.58 -24.02
CA HIS A 66 7.78 13.98 -25.10
C HIS A 66 7.31 12.57 -25.48
N LEU A 67 6.63 11.86 -24.57
CA LEU A 67 6.14 10.49 -24.76
C LEU A 67 4.78 10.44 -25.46
N LEU A 68 3.99 11.51 -25.38
CA LEU A 68 2.60 11.51 -25.84
C LEU A 68 2.46 11.25 -27.35
N ALA A 69 3.41 11.72 -28.16
CA ALA A 69 3.39 11.49 -29.59
C ALA A 69 3.51 10.00 -29.93
N ASP A 70 4.45 9.31 -29.29
CA ASP A 70 4.72 7.90 -29.51
C ASP A 70 3.60 7.02 -28.92
N LEU A 71 3.09 7.39 -27.73
CA LEU A 71 1.95 6.71 -27.13
C LEU A 71 0.69 6.76 -28.01
N LYS A 72 0.42 7.91 -28.63
CA LYS A 72 -0.71 8.04 -29.57
C LYS A 72 -0.54 7.17 -30.82
N GLN A 73 0.69 7.02 -31.31
CA GLN A 73 0.97 6.19 -32.49
C GLN A 73 0.93 4.69 -32.18
N THR A 74 1.30 4.31 -30.96
CA THR A 74 1.39 2.90 -30.52
C THR A 74 0.13 2.43 -29.78
N MET A 75 -0.87 3.29 -29.61
CA MET A 75 -2.14 2.95 -28.98
C MET A 75 -2.84 1.83 -29.73
N LEU A 76 -3.08 0.73 -29.03
CA LEU A 76 -3.85 -0.39 -29.55
C LEU A 76 -5.33 -0.15 -29.27
N THR A 77 -6.14 -0.20 -30.32
CA THR A 77 -7.61 -0.16 -30.22
C THR A 77 -8.19 -1.42 -30.84
N ILE A 78 -9.33 -1.88 -30.33
CA ILE A 78 -10.04 -3.02 -30.93
C ILE A 78 -10.79 -2.51 -32.17
N PRO A 79 -10.39 -2.91 -33.39
CA PRO A 79 -10.99 -2.37 -34.61
C PRO A 79 -12.44 -2.83 -34.72
N PRO A 80 -13.34 -2.03 -35.34
CA PRO A 80 -14.75 -2.38 -35.49
C PRO A 80 -15.02 -3.76 -36.12
N SER A 81 -14.12 -4.25 -36.97
CA SER A 81 -14.22 -5.57 -37.62
C SER A 81 -13.96 -6.75 -36.67
N GLU A 82 -13.23 -6.54 -35.58
CA GLU A 82 -12.90 -7.57 -34.57
C GLU A 82 -13.82 -7.51 -33.35
N ARG A 83 -14.77 -6.56 -33.34
CA ARG A 83 -15.82 -6.44 -32.35
C ARG A 83 -16.84 -7.58 -32.56
N GLY A 84 -16.61 -8.72 -31.90
CA GLY A 84 -17.46 -9.91 -32.00
C GLY A 84 -18.88 -9.75 -31.45
N GLN A 85 -19.73 -10.75 -31.70
CA GLN A 85 -21.08 -10.86 -31.10
C GLN A 85 -21.00 -11.00 -29.58
N GLY A 86 -21.93 -10.39 -28.83
CA GLY A 86 -21.96 -10.48 -27.36
C GLY A 86 -22.28 -9.15 -26.69
N ILE A 87 -21.45 -8.72 -25.73
CA ILE A 87 -21.66 -7.48 -24.95
C ILE A 87 -21.77 -6.22 -25.84
N LEU A 88 -21.07 -6.22 -26.97
CA LEU A 88 -21.02 -5.12 -27.95
C LEU A 88 -22.32 -4.98 -28.77
N THR A 89 -23.19 -5.99 -28.76
CA THR A 89 -24.49 -5.99 -29.46
C THR A 89 -25.69 -5.90 -28.52
N THR A 90 -25.45 -5.63 -27.23
CA THR A 90 -26.51 -5.59 -26.22
C THR A 90 -27.32 -4.30 -26.34
N GLN A 91 -28.64 -4.41 -26.26
CA GLN A 91 -29.53 -3.26 -26.22
C GLN A 91 -29.80 -2.89 -24.77
N LYS A 92 -29.54 -1.62 -24.44
CA LYS A 92 -29.73 -1.10 -23.08
C LYS A 92 -30.63 0.13 -23.13
N GLU A 93 -31.88 -0.06 -22.75
CA GLU A 93 -32.87 1.00 -22.65
C GLU A 93 -32.52 1.91 -21.47
N LEU A 94 -32.51 3.22 -21.72
CA LEU A 94 -32.21 4.23 -20.71
C LEU A 94 -33.49 4.98 -20.32
N GLN A 95 -33.71 5.12 -19.01
CA GLN A 95 -34.75 5.95 -18.41
C GLN A 95 -34.13 6.84 -17.35
N LEU A 96 -34.49 8.12 -17.33
CA LEU A 96 -34.09 9.07 -16.29
C LEU A 96 -35.30 9.41 -15.43
N GLU A 97 -35.20 9.18 -14.12
CA GLU A 97 -36.24 9.45 -13.12
C GLU A 97 -35.76 10.48 -12.11
N ALA A 98 -36.68 11.28 -11.58
CA ALA A 98 -36.38 12.24 -10.52
C ALA A 98 -37.06 11.81 -9.22
N ILE A 99 -36.29 11.65 -8.14
CA ILE A 99 -36.80 11.29 -6.82
C ILE A 99 -36.16 12.22 -5.79
N ASP A 100 -36.93 12.77 -4.85
CA ASP A 100 -36.35 13.59 -3.78
C ASP A 100 -35.27 12.81 -3.00
N LYS A 101 -34.15 13.47 -2.68
CA LYS A 101 -33.02 12.88 -1.94
C LYS A 101 -33.39 12.24 -0.59
N LYS A 102 -34.49 12.64 0.04
CA LYS A 102 -34.97 12.08 1.31
C LYS A 102 -36.00 10.97 1.13
N ASP A 103 -36.49 10.75 -0.08
CA ASP A 103 -37.54 9.78 -0.35
C ASP A 103 -36.95 8.40 -0.69
N ALA A 104 -36.48 7.71 0.35
CA ALA A 104 -36.04 6.32 0.24
C ALA A 104 -37.20 5.36 -0.08
N GLN A 105 -38.45 5.73 0.25
CA GLN A 105 -39.61 4.88 -0.02
C GLN A 105 -39.96 4.88 -1.52
N ALA A 106 -39.92 6.05 -2.18
CA ALA A 106 -40.08 6.14 -3.63
C ALA A 106 -39.01 5.33 -4.38
N MET A 107 -37.76 5.36 -3.93
CA MET A 107 -36.69 4.52 -4.49
C MET A 107 -37.00 3.03 -4.34
N ALA A 108 -37.45 2.60 -3.16
CA ALA A 108 -37.81 1.20 -2.92
C ALA A 108 -38.99 0.76 -3.79
N ASN A 109 -40.01 1.61 -3.95
CA ASN A 109 -41.14 1.35 -4.85
C ASN A 109 -40.66 1.19 -6.30
N LEU A 110 -39.80 2.10 -6.79
CA LEU A 110 -39.24 2.05 -8.15
C LEU A 110 -38.42 0.77 -8.38
N VAL A 111 -37.56 0.39 -7.43
CA VAL A 111 -36.76 -0.84 -7.52
C VAL A 111 -37.67 -2.07 -7.58
N MET A 112 -38.69 -2.13 -6.73
CA MET A 112 -39.64 -3.25 -6.71
C MET A 112 -40.48 -3.32 -7.99
N GLU A 113 -40.97 -2.19 -8.48
CA GLU A 113 -41.70 -2.13 -9.75
C GLU A 113 -40.83 -2.61 -10.91
N ALA A 114 -39.59 -2.10 -11.00
CA ALA A 114 -38.65 -2.48 -12.03
C ALA A 114 -38.26 -3.97 -11.92
N HIS A 115 -38.12 -4.51 -10.71
CA HIS A 115 -37.87 -5.93 -10.47
C HIS A 115 -39.06 -6.82 -10.86
N ASN A 116 -40.29 -6.43 -10.52
CA ASN A 116 -41.49 -7.19 -10.86
C ASN A 116 -41.74 -7.22 -12.37
N ASN A 117 -41.35 -6.15 -13.08
CA ASN A 117 -41.42 -6.07 -14.54
C ASN A 117 -40.22 -6.72 -15.24
N ASN A 118 -39.23 -7.22 -14.50
CA ASN A 118 -38.07 -7.89 -15.05
C ASN A 118 -38.41 -9.35 -15.39
N ASN A 119 -38.13 -9.75 -16.64
CA ASN A 119 -38.31 -11.12 -17.09
C ASN A 119 -36.96 -11.85 -17.11
N ASP A 120 -36.97 -13.15 -16.81
CA ASP A 120 -35.79 -13.97 -16.91
C ASP A 120 -35.43 -14.21 -18.38
N GLN A 121 -34.32 -13.62 -18.83
CA GLN A 121 -33.79 -13.76 -20.20
C GLN A 121 -32.76 -14.89 -20.33
N GLY A 122 -32.79 -15.88 -19.44
CA GLY A 122 -31.85 -17.02 -19.39
C GLY A 122 -30.73 -16.86 -18.35
N TYR A 123 -30.60 -15.67 -17.75
CA TYR A 123 -29.60 -15.33 -16.74
C TYR A 123 -30.22 -14.98 -15.37
N GLY A 124 -31.52 -15.27 -15.19
CA GLY A 124 -32.25 -14.97 -13.96
C GLY A 124 -32.94 -13.61 -13.97
N ARG A 125 -33.96 -13.47 -13.12
CA ARG A 125 -34.59 -12.20 -12.75
C ARG A 125 -33.73 -11.48 -11.70
N ILE A 126 -32.66 -10.84 -12.16
CA ILE A 126 -31.71 -10.11 -11.30
C ILE A 126 -31.88 -8.61 -11.49
N THR A 127 -32.09 -7.89 -10.38
CA THR A 127 -32.13 -6.43 -10.33
C THR A 127 -30.99 -5.90 -9.46
N LEU A 128 -30.18 -5.00 -10.01
CA LEU A 128 -29.09 -4.33 -9.30
C LEU A 128 -29.54 -2.89 -8.97
N ALA A 129 -29.55 -2.54 -7.70
CA ALA A 129 -29.87 -1.20 -7.21
C ALA A 129 -28.61 -0.55 -6.62
N ILE A 130 -28.12 0.54 -7.20
CA ILE A 130 -26.85 1.19 -6.77
C ILE A 130 -27.14 2.56 -6.16
N CYS A 131 -26.70 2.75 -4.91
CA CYS A 131 -26.73 4.04 -4.21
C CYS A 131 -25.31 4.59 -4.04
N ASN A 132 -25.15 5.93 -4.09
CA ASN A 132 -23.81 6.53 -4.01
C ASN A 132 -23.24 6.58 -2.58
N THR A 133 -24.04 6.31 -1.55
CA THR A 133 -23.58 6.26 -0.15
C THR A 133 -24.07 4.99 0.55
N VAL A 134 -23.26 4.52 1.50
CA VAL A 134 -23.58 3.33 2.32
C VAL A 134 -24.85 3.54 3.12
N ASP A 135 -25.02 4.71 3.74
CA ASP A 135 -26.20 4.99 4.56
C ASP A 135 -27.50 4.91 3.73
N ARG A 136 -27.49 5.39 2.48
CA ARG A 136 -28.63 5.25 1.55
C ARG A 136 -28.86 3.82 1.08
N ALA A 137 -27.79 3.06 0.80
CA ALA A 137 -27.89 1.65 0.44
C ALA A 137 -28.54 0.83 1.58
N CYS A 138 -28.10 1.06 2.82
CA CYS A 138 -28.69 0.44 4.01
C CYS A 138 -30.17 0.84 4.20
N GLU A 139 -30.50 2.12 4.03
CA GLU A 139 -31.89 2.59 4.12
C GLU A 139 -32.78 1.95 3.06
N LEU A 140 -32.33 1.90 1.80
CA LEU A 140 -33.05 1.24 0.71
C LEU A 140 -33.26 -0.24 1.01
N TYR A 141 -32.22 -0.94 1.48
CA TYR A 141 -32.30 -2.34 1.87
C TYR A 141 -33.35 -2.56 2.98
N ASP A 142 -33.33 -1.75 4.04
CA ASP A 142 -34.30 -1.81 5.14
C ASP A 142 -35.75 -1.56 4.68
N LYS A 143 -35.94 -0.75 3.63
CA LYS A 143 -37.26 -0.50 3.03
C LYS A 143 -37.69 -1.69 2.16
N LEU A 144 -36.80 -2.22 1.33
CA LEU A 144 -37.05 -3.37 0.46
C LEU A 144 -37.37 -4.65 1.25
N GLN A 145 -36.77 -4.84 2.42
CA GLN A 145 -37.10 -5.95 3.33
C GLN A 145 -38.57 -6.00 3.76
N LYS A 146 -39.31 -4.88 3.65
CA LYS A 146 -40.72 -4.80 4.03
C LYS A 146 -41.66 -5.19 2.91
N PHE A 147 -41.15 -5.37 1.69
CA PHE A 147 -41.96 -5.81 0.56
C PHE A 147 -42.07 -7.33 0.55
N PRO A 148 -43.23 -7.88 0.15
CA PRO A 148 -43.33 -9.30 -0.15
C PRO A 148 -42.51 -9.59 -1.41
N THR A 149 -41.43 -10.34 -1.27
CA THR A 149 -40.66 -10.88 -2.39
C THR A 149 -40.42 -12.37 -2.18
N ASP A 150 -40.54 -13.13 -3.26
CA ASP A 150 -40.21 -14.56 -3.33
C ASP A 150 -38.73 -14.79 -3.67
N GLY A 151 -37.98 -13.71 -3.91
CA GLY A 151 -36.56 -13.73 -4.26
C GLY A 151 -35.62 -13.37 -3.11
N GLU A 152 -34.33 -13.47 -3.39
CA GLU A 152 -33.28 -13.08 -2.45
C GLU A 152 -33.05 -11.57 -2.45
N LEU A 153 -32.80 -10.98 -1.27
CA LEU A 153 -32.41 -9.58 -1.12
C LEU A 153 -31.01 -9.52 -0.48
N LYS A 154 -30.03 -8.99 -1.21
CA LYS A 154 -28.63 -8.89 -0.77
C LYS A 154 -28.20 -7.42 -0.64
N LEU A 155 -27.33 -7.12 0.31
CA LEU A 155 -26.71 -5.82 0.53
C LEU A 155 -25.20 -5.95 0.42
N ILE A 156 -24.56 -5.08 -0.37
CA ILE A 156 -23.10 -5.07 -0.54
C ILE A 156 -22.55 -3.65 -0.54
N HIS A 157 -21.49 -3.42 0.25
CA HIS A 157 -20.79 -2.13 0.32
C HIS A 157 -19.42 -2.27 1.00
N SER A 158 -18.64 -1.18 1.04
CA SER A 158 -17.27 -1.19 1.56
C SER A 158 -17.16 -1.52 3.05
N ARG A 159 -18.21 -1.25 3.85
CA ARG A 159 -18.25 -1.42 5.32
C ARG A 159 -18.43 -2.85 5.85
N PHE A 160 -18.28 -3.86 4.99
CA PHE A 160 -18.17 -5.26 5.42
C PHE A 160 -16.71 -5.66 5.63
N ARG A 161 -16.45 -6.62 6.52
CA ARG A 161 -15.13 -7.23 6.67
C ARG A 161 -14.76 -8.04 5.43
N GLY A 162 -13.46 -8.28 5.24
CA GLY A 162 -12.99 -9.17 4.18
C GLY A 162 -13.65 -10.56 4.22
N LYS A 163 -13.87 -11.12 5.41
CA LYS A 163 -14.54 -12.42 5.62
C LYS A 163 -15.91 -12.53 4.94
N GLU A 164 -16.73 -11.49 5.07
CA GLU A 164 -18.05 -11.49 4.42
C GLU A 164 -17.91 -11.30 2.91
N LYS A 165 -17.00 -10.42 2.48
CA LYS A 165 -16.73 -10.16 1.06
C LYS A 165 -16.21 -11.39 0.32
N GLU A 166 -15.37 -12.20 0.95
CA GLU A 166 -14.80 -13.44 0.40
C GLU A 166 -15.87 -14.47 0.00
N ARG A 167 -17.03 -14.47 0.67
CA ARG A 167 -18.13 -15.39 0.36
C ARG A 167 -19.00 -14.94 -0.81
N TRP A 168 -19.00 -13.65 -1.14
CA TRP A 168 -19.94 -13.12 -2.13
C TRP A 168 -19.76 -13.75 -3.52
N PRO A 169 -18.54 -13.93 -4.08
CA PRO A 169 -18.36 -14.59 -5.37
C PRO A 169 -18.96 -16.00 -5.42
N ASP A 170 -18.82 -16.75 -4.33
CA ASP A 170 -19.28 -18.13 -4.20
C ASP A 170 -20.79 -18.25 -3.93
N GLU A 171 -21.43 -17.19 -3.43
CA GLU A 171 -22.86 -17.20 -3.07
C GLU A 171 -23.76 -16.48 -4.08
N PHE A 172 -23.34 -15.33 -4.64
CA PHE A 172 -24.23 -14.51 -5.46
C PHE A 172 -23.57 -13.53 -6.43
N LEU A 173 -22.28 -13.22 -6.31
CA LEU A 173 -21.54 -12.23 -7.12
C LEU A 173 -20.61 -12.88 -8.15
N SER A 174 -21.10 -13.89 -8.84
CA SER A 174 -20.40 -14.49 -9.97
C SER A 174 -21.35 -14.92 -11.07
N ARG A 175 -20.80 -15.17 -12.26
CA ARG A 175 -21.54 -15.64 -13.43
C ARG A 175 -22.34 -16.91 -13.18
N GLU A 176 -21.83 -17.82 -12.35
CA GLU A 176 -22.47 -19.11 -12.02
C GLU A 176 -23.83 -18.92 -11.31
N HIS A 177 -23.99 -17.79 -10.62
CA HIS A 177 -25.22 -17.40 -9.93
C HIS A 177 -26.17 -16.55 -10.78
N CYS A 178 -25.82 -16.30 -12.05
CA CYS A 178 -26.67 -15.65 -13.04
C CYS A 178 -27.29 -16.70 -13.97
N ARG A 179 -28.24 -17.49 -13.44
CA ARG A 179 -28.85 -18.63 -14.15
C ARG A 179 -30.37 -18.58 -14.16
N LEU A 180 -30.98 -19.25 -15.14
CA LEU A 180 -32.43 -19.42 -15.26
C LEU A 180 -33.06 -19.84 -13.91
N GLY A 181 -34.15 -19.16 -13.52
CA GLY A 181 -34.87 -19.37 -12.27
C GLY A 181 -34.30 -18.60 -11.07
N THR A 182 -33.17 -17.91 -11.22
CA THR A 182 -32.65 -17.04 -10.17
C THR A 182 -33.55 -15.82 -10.03
N ASN A 183 -33.85 -15.42 -8.81
CA ASN A 183 -34.71 -14.29 -8.51
C ASN A 183 -34.08 -13.49 -7.36
N ARG A 184 -33.51 -12.33 -7.68
CA ARG A 184 -32.66 -11.60 -6.73
C ARG A 184 -32.68 -10.10 -6.94
N ILE A 185 -32.67 -9.36 -5.83
CA ILE A 185 -32.39 -7.93 -5.76
C ILE A 185 -31.07 -7.75 -5.01
N ILE A 186 -30.14 -7.03 -5.61
CA ILE A 186 -28.84 -6.69 -4.99
C ILE A 186 -28.82 -5.18 -4.79
N VAL A 187 -28.76 -4.73 -3.55
CA VAL A 187 -28.52 -3.33 -3.19
C VAL A 187 -27.02 -3.14 -2.98
N ALA A 188 -26.44 -2.19 -3.70
CA ALA A 188 -25.00 -2.00 -3.76
C ALA A 188 -24.59 -0.53 -3.64
N THR A 189 -23.32 -0.29 -3.34
CA THR A 189 -22.63 0.97 -3.60
C THR A 189 -21.65 0.81 -4.76
N GLN A 190 -20.66 1.70 -4.90
CA GLN A 190 -19.61 1.66 -5.93
C GLN A 190 -18.79 0.35 -5.94
N VAL A 191 -18.94 -0.52 -4.93
CA VAL A 191 -18.22 -1.81 -4.84
C VAL A 191 -18.50 -2.77 -6.00
N VAL A 192 -19.54 -2.55 -6.79
CA VAL A 192 -19.84 -3.35 -8.00
C VAL A 192 -19.28 -2.74 -9.29
N GLU A 193 -18.67 -1.55 -9.23
CA GLU A 193 -18.12 -0.89 -10.43
C GLU A 193 -16.89 -1.63 -10.96
N ALA A 194 -16.11 -2.26 -10.08
CA ALA A 194 -14.92 -3.05 -10.45
C ALA A 194 -14.91 -4.43 -9.78
N GLY A 195 -14.26 -5.41 -10.41
CA GLY A 195 -13.95 -6.71 -9.80
C GLY A 195 -15.12 -7.69 -9.62
N VAL A 196 -16.33 -7.37 -10.09
CA VAL A 196 -17.53 -8.23 -9.94
C VAL A 196 -18.03 -8.72 -11.30
N ASP A 197 -18.14 -10.03 -11.49
CA ASP A 197 -18.70 -10.63 -12.71
C ASP A 197 -20.18 -11.01 -12.51
N ILE A 198 -21.08 -10.03 -12.70
CA ILE A 198 -22.54 -10.22 -12.68
C ILE A 198 -23.19 -9.59 -13.90
N SER A 199 -24.36 -10.09 -14.28
CA SER A 199 -25.22 -9.52 -15.32
C SER A 199 -26.66 -9.39 -14.83
N ALA A 200 -27.06 -8.17 -14.47
CA ALA A 200 -28.45 -7.88 -14.14
C ALA A 200 -29.28 -7.64 -15.40
N GLY A 201 -30.57 -8.00 -15.38
CA GLY A 201 -31.53 -7.61 -16.42
C GLY A 201 -32.03 -6.18 -16.23
N VAL A 202 -32.05 -5.71 -14.98
CA VAL A 202 -32.44 -4.35 -14.61
C VAL A 202 -31.39 -3.72 -13.71
N LEU A 203 -30.98 -2.50 -14.03
CA LEU A 203 -30.16 -1.64 -13.19
C LEU A 203 -30.95 -0.40 -12.79
N VAL A 204 -31.08 -0.15 -11.49
CA VAL A 204 -31.58 1.10 -10.94
C VAL A 204 -30.42 1.78 -10.21
N THR A 205 -29.90 2.89 -10.72
CA THR A 205 -28.72 3.54 -10.14
C THR A 205 -29.02 5.00 -9.83
N GLU A 206 -28.52 5.49 -8.69
CA GLU A 206 -28.43 6.94 -8.50
C GLU A 206 -27.53 7.57 -9.56
N LEU A 207 -27.84 8.80 -9.95
CA LEU A 207 -26.99 9.62 -10.81
C LEU A 207 -25.59 9.75 -10.20
N ALA A 208 -24.56 9.50 -11.02
CA ALA A 208 -23.16 9.50 -10.62
C ALA A 208 -22.32 10.18 -11.72
N PRO A 209 -21.03 10.48 -11.48
CA PRO A 209 -20.12 10.91 -12.55
C PRO A 209 -20.14 9.93 -13.71
N TRP A 210 -19.88 10.44 -14.91
CA TRP A 210 -20.05 9.70 -16.16
C TRP A 210 -19.26 8.38 -16.20
N ALA A 211 -17.98 8.40 -15.81
CA ALA A 211 -17.15 7.18 -15.74
C ALA A 211 -17.75 6.08 -14.84
N SER A 212 -18.25 6.46 -13.64
CA SER A 212 -18.95 5.51 -12.76
C SER A 212 -20.23 4.97 -13.40
N LEU A 213 -21.01 5.82 -14.09
CA LEU A 213 -22.21 5.36 -14.79
C LEU A 213 -21.89 4.36 -15.89
N VAL A 214 -20.88 4.62 -16.73
CA VAL A 214 -20.43 3.68 -17.78
C VAL A 214 -20.08 2.31 -17.19
N GLN A 215 -19.35 2.28 -16.07
CA GLN A 215 -19.03 1.04 -15.36
C GLN A 215 -20.27 0.32 -14.82
N ARG A 216 -21.22 1.06 -14.25
CA ARG A 216 -22.50 0.50 -13.78
C ARG A 216 -23.32 -0.06 -14.94
N PHE A 217 -23.38 0.64 -16.07
CA PHE A 217 -24.06 0.17 -17.29
C PHE A 217 -23.45 -1.14 -17.79
N GLY A 218 -22.13 -1.32 -17.61
CA GLY A 218 -21.41 -2.57 -17.88
C GLY A 218 -21.80 -3.77 -17.01
N ARG A 219 -22.63 -3.58 -15.97
CA ARG A 219 -23.19 -4.65 -15.12
C ARG A 219 -24.63 -5.04 -15.49
N CYS A 220 -25.25 -4.31 -16.42
CA CYS A 220 -26.56 -4.62 -16.98
C CYS A 220 -26.42 -5.25 -18.37
N ALA A 221 -27.14 -6.34 -18.62
CA ALA A 221 -27.08 -7.12 -19.87
C ALA A 221 -25.64 -7.49 -20.29
N ARG A 222 -24.73 -7.73 -19.33
CA ARG A 222 -23.30 -8.01 -19.58
C ARG A 222 -23.09 -9.29 -20.39
N TYR A 223 -23.93 -10.31 -20.19
CA TYR A 223 -23.82 -11.61 -20.87
C TYR A 223 -24.62 -11.72 -22.17
N GLY A 224 -25.12 -10.60 -22.69
CA GLY A 224 -26.01 -10.57 -23.85
C GLY A 224 -27.46 -10.30 -23.48
N GLY A 225 -28.30 -10.07 -24.50
CA GLY A 225 -29.73 -9.80 -24.35
C GLY A 225 -30.08 -8.31 -24.27
N GLN A 226 -31.20 -8.01 -23.62
CA GLN A 226 -31.73 -6.66 -23.45
C GLN A 226 -31.72 -6.28 -21.96
N GLY A 227 -31.19 -5.09 -21.65
CA GLY A 227 -31.16 -4.56 -20.29
C GLY A 227 -31.99 -3.29 -20.16
N ARG A 228 -32.61 -3.09 -19.00
CA ARG A 228 -33.26 -1.81 -18.64
C ARG A 228 -32.43 -1.08 -17.60
N ILE A 229 -32.14 0.18 -17.86
CA ILE A 229 -31.34 1.04 -16.99
C ILE A 229 -32.18 2.25 -16.60
N ILE A 230 -32.36 2.42 -15.29
CA ILE A 230 -33.07 3.55 -14.71
C ILE A 230 -32.05 4.34 -13.88
N VAL A 231 -31.72 5.54 -14.35
CA VAL A 231 -30.88 6.50 -13.61
C VAL A 231 -31.79 7.41 -12.79
N VAL A 232 -31.54 7.50 -11.49
CA VAL A 232 -32.32 8.30 -10.54
C VAL A 232 -31.55 9.56 -10.18
N ASP A 233 -32.03 10.70 -10.65
CA ASP A 233 -31.58 12.01 -10.22
C ASP A 233 -32.24 12.34 -8.86
N ARG A 234 -31.42 12.39 -7.82
CA ARG A 234 -31.83 12.72 -6.46
C ARG A 234 -31.98 14.21 -6.19
N GLN A 235 -31.72 15.05 -7.19
CA GLN A 235 -31.83 16.51 -7.12
C GLN A 235 -30.95 17.09 -6.00
N PHE A 236 -29.70 16.62 -5.92
CA PHE A 236 -28.74 17.11 -4.93
C PHE A 236 -28.42 18.59 -5.14
N ASN A 237 -28.08 19.27 -4.04
CA ASN A 237 -27.45 20.57 -4.06
C ASN A 237 -25.97 20.41 -3.67
N GLU A 238 -25.18 21.49 -3.71
CA GLU A 238 -23.75 21.47 -3.37
C GLU A 238 -23.42 20.93 -1.97
N LYS A 239 -24.35 20.99 -1.00
CA LYS A 239 -24.11 20.50 0.37
C LYS A 239 -24.36 19.00 0.53
N ASP A 240 -25.19 18.44 -0.34
CA ASP A 240 -25.70 17.07 -0.22
C ASP A 240 -25.16 16.13 -1.32
N VAL A 241 -24.29 16.64 -2.20
CA VAL A 241 -23.79 15.93 -3.40
C VAL A 241 -22.63 14.97 -3.14
N ALA A 242 -22.00 15.07 -1.95
CA ALA A 242 -20.96 14.13 -1.53
C ALA A 242 -21.42 12.67 -1.70
N PRO A 243 -20.57 11.78 -2.23
CA PRO A 243 -19.11 11.91 -2.37
C PRO A 243 -18.63 12.59 -3.67
N TYR A 244 -19.53 13.08 -4.53
CA TYR A 244 -19.18 13.62 -5.84
C TYR A 244 -19.32 15.14 -5.89
N ASN A 245 -18.89 15.76 -7.00
CA ASN A 245 -19.15 17.16 -7.28
C ASN A 245 -20.45 17.35 -8.07
N LEU A 246 -21.11 18.49 -7.86
CA LEU A 246 -22.36 18.82 -8.56
C LEU A 246 -22.15 19.05 -10.06
N SER A 247 -20.99 19.58 -10.46
CA SER A 247 -20.58 19.73 -11.86
C SER A 247 -20.62 18.40 -12.60
N ASP A 248 -20.03 17.37 -12.00
CA ASP A 248 -19.84 16.06 -12.63
C ASP A 248 -21.20 15.35 -12.82
N LEU A 249 -22.09 15.46 -11.82
CA LEU A 249 -23.46 14.96 -11.94
C LEU A 249 -24.25 15.72 -13.01
N THR A 250 -24.07 17.03 -13.09
CA THR A 250 -24.78 17.89 -14.06
C THR A 250 -24.32 17.58 -15.49
N ALA A 251 -23.01 17.40 -15.70
CA ALA A 251 -22.44 17.00 -16.98
C ALA A 251 -22.96 15.63 -17.40
N ALA A 252 -22.91 14.63 -16.51
CA ALA A 252 -23.43 13.29 -16.77
C ALA A 252 -24.92 13.31 -17.11
N LYS A 253 -25.75 14.04 -16.35
CA LYS A 253 -27.18 14.20 -16.63
C LYS A 253 -27.45 14.81 -17.99
N THR A 254 -26.69 15.83 -18.38
CA THR A 254 -26.84 16.53 -19.66
C THR A 254 -26.61 15.57 -20.83
N VAL A 255 -25.60 14.72 -20.74
CA VAL A 255 -25.34 13.67 -21.75
C VAL A 255 -26.43 12.60 -21.76
N LEU A 256 -26.84 12.10 -20.59
CA LEU A 256 -27.90 11.08 -20.51
C LEU A 256 -29.21 11.51 -21.17
N GLN A 257 -29.55 12.80 -21.12
CA GLN A 257 -30.77 13.34 -21.77
C GLN A 257 -30.70 13.32 -23.31
N GLN A 258 -29.51 13.21 -23.89
CA GLN A 258 -29.29 13.21 -25.34
C GLN A 258 -29.15 11.80 -25.91
N LEU A 259 -28.96 10.79 -25.06
CA LEU A 259 -28.69 9.43 -25.49
C LEU A 259 -29.97 8.61 -25.66
N PRO A 260 -30.12 7.88 -26.78
CA PRO A 260 -31.25 6.97 -26.98
C PRO A 260 -31.14 5.66 -26.17
N GLY A 261 -29.96 5.38 -25.62
CA GLY A 261 -29.62 4.18 -24.86
C GLY A 261 -28.15 4.23 -24.43
N VAL A 262 -27.68 3.20 -23.73
CA VAL A 262 -26.30 3.15 -23.19
C VAL A 262 -25.59 1.83 -23.51
N GLY A 263 -25.92 1.25 -24.67
CA GLY A 263 -25.12 0.18 -25.28
C GLY A 263 -23.71 0.69 -25.62
N ILE A 264 -22.72 -0.21 -25.65
CA ILE A 264 -21.31 0.17 -25.88
C ILE A 264 -21.14 0.89 -27.21
N ASP A 265 -21.82 0.42 -28.26
CA ASP A 265 -21.86 1.04 -29.58
C ASP A 265 -22.39 2.49 -29.56
N ILE A 266 -23.43 2.75 -28.77
CA ILE A 266 -24.02 4.08 -28.61
C ILE A 266 -23.05 5.00 -27.86
N LEU A 267 -22.43 4.51 -26.79
CA LEU A 267 -21.49 5.29 -25.98
C LEU A 267 -20.23 5.66 -26.78
N GLU A 268 -19.63 4.70 -27.49
CA GLU A 268 -18.49 4.96 -28.37
C GLU A 268 -18.83 5.97 -29.48
N THR A 269 -19.99 5.79 -30.14
CA THR A 269 -20.44 6.72 -31.19
C THR A 269 -20.65 8.13 -30.65
N PHE A 270 -21.11 8.25 -29.40
CA PHE A 270 -21.24 9.53 -28.72
C PHE A 270 -19.88 10.16 -28.46
N GLU A 271 -18.93 9.42 -27.88
CA GLU A 271 -17.58 9.91 -27.58
C GLU A 271 -16.80 10.35 -28.83
N GLU A 272 -16.92 9.60 -29.93
CA GLU A 272 -16.29 9.94 -31.21
C GLU A 272 -16.83 11.26 -31.82
N LYS A 273 -18.07 11.63 -31.50
CA LYS A 273 -18.74 12.82 -32.04
C LYS A 273 -18.77 14.00 -31.07
N ALA A 274 -18.54 13.75 -29.79
CA ALA A 274 -18.54 14.77 -28.75
C ALA A 274 -17.39 15.76 -29.00
N ASP A 275 -17.66 17.04 -28.75
CA ASP A 275 -16.62 18.06 -28.76
C ASP A 275 -15.72 17.95 -27.51
N THR A 276 -14.55 18.59 -27.56
CA THR A 276 -13.56 18.54 -26.49
C THR A 276 -14.07 19.12 -25.16
N GLU A 277 -14.95 20.13 -25.17
CA GLU A 277 -15.49 20.70 -23.93
C GLU A 277 -16.45 19.71 -23.25
N THR A 278 -17.32 19.08 -24.04
CA THR A 278 -18.21 18.02 -23.55
C THR A 278 -17.42 16.85 -22.97
N LEU A 279 -16.40 16.35 -23.68
CA LEU A 279 -15.55 15.26 -23.19
C LEU A 279 -14.84 15.64 -21.89
N LYS A 280 -14.27 16.84 -21.78
CA LYS A 280 -13.64 17.31 -20.54
C LYS A 280 -14.62 17.45 -19.38
N ALA A 281 -15.87 17.81 -19.65
CA ALA A 281 -16.90 17.94 -18.61
C ALA A 281 -17.35 16.58 -18.04
N ILE A 282 -17.39 15.53 -18.86
CA ILE A 282 -17.79 14.18 -18.41
C ILE A 282 -16.60 13.32 -17.96
N TYR A 283 -15.40 13.64 -18.42
CA TYR A 283 -14.14 13.04 -18.03
C TYR A 283 -13.21 14.06 -17.37
N PRO A 284 -13.65 14.76 -16.30
CA PRO A 284 -12.79 15.72 -15.63
C PRO A 284 -11.62 14.96 -15.01
N TYR A 285 -10.42 15.45 -15.27
CA TYR A 285 -9.20 14.89 -14.71
C TYR A 285 -8.31 16.03 -14.24
N GLU A 286 -8.27 16.19 -12.92
CA GLU A 286 -7.36 17.10 -12.23
C GLU A 286 -6.60 16.27 -11.21
N TYR A 287 -5.27 16.25 -11.32
CA TYR A 287 -4.42 15.61 -10.33
C TYR A 287 -3.95 16.64 -9.31
N LEU A 288 -4.21 16.38 -8.02
CA LEU A 288 -3.82 17.27 -6.92
C LEU A 288 -2.34 17.15 -6.57
N HIS A 289 -1.78 15.95 -6.73
CA HIS A 289 -0.41 15.62 -6.38
C HIS A 289 0.31 15.03 -7.58
N LEU A 290 1.53 15.49 -7.81
CA LEU A 290 2.41 15.01 -8.85
C LEU A 290 3.72 14.62 -8.21
N ILE A 291 4.06 13.34 -8.23
CA ILE A 291 5.33 12.86 -7.68
C ILE A 291 6.50 13.39 -8.52
N THR A 292 7.52 13.91 -7.85
CA THR A 292 8.76 14.38 -8.48
C THR A 292 9.85 13.33 -8.41
N ALA A 293 10.88 13.45 -9.25
CA ALA A 293 12.04 12.54 -9.21
C ALA A 293 12.74 12.58 -7.85
N GLN A 294 12.87 13.77 -7.25
CA GLN A 294 13.45 13.93 -5.92
C GLN A 294 12.61 13.22 -4.85
N GLU A 295 11.28 13.34 -4.89
CA GLU A 295 10.42 12.60 -3.94
C GLU A 295 10.54 11.09 -4.11
N VAL A 296 10.68 10.57 -5.33
CA VAL A 296 10.96 9.13 -5.55
C VAL A 296 12.28 8.71 -4.90
N GLU A 297 13.32 9.54 -5.03
CA GLU A 297 14.62 9.29 -4.38
C GLU A 297 14.53 9.37 -2.85
N GLU A 298 13.77 10.33 -2.31
CA GLU A 298 13.54 10.46 -0.86
C GLU A 298 12.73 9.27 -0.32
N LEU A 299 11.73 8.79 -1.08
CA LEU A 299 10.92 7.61 -0.75
C LEU A 299 11.68 6.29 -0.83
N PHE A 300 12.89 6.30 -1.38
CA PHE A 300 13.77 5.14 -1.29
C PHE A 300 14.11 4.84 0.17
N ASP A 301 14.39 5.86 0.98
CA ASP A 301 14.62 5.69 2.43
C ASP A 301 13.27 5.63 3.17
N THR A 302 12.92 4.44 3.65
CA THR A 302 11.67 4.19 4.40
C THR A 302 11.86 4.35 5.91
N SER A 303 12.86 5.15 6.32
CA SER A 303 13.02 5.53 7.71
C SER A 303 11.80 6.32 8.18
N PRO A 304 11.25 6.02 9.37
CA PRO A 304 10.21 6.85 9.95
C PRO A 304 10.70 8.30 10.10
N ASP A 305 9.77 9.24 10.01
CA ASP A 305 10.07 10.64 10.23
C ASP A 305 10.48 10.93 11.69
N LEU A 306 10.79 12.20 12.00
CA LEU A 306 11.18 12.61 13.36
C LEU A 306 10.10 12.35 14.43
N THR A 307 8.86 12.04 14.03
CA THR A 307 7.75 11.69 14.92
C THR A 307 7.59 10.18 15.09
N GLY A 308 8.37 9.37 14.35
CA GLY A 308 8.28 7.92 14.33
C GLY A 308 7.20 7.38 13.37
N ALA A 309 6.59 8.23 12.55
CA ALA A 309 5.58 7.83 11.57
C ALA A 309 6.23 7.42 10.24
N ASP A 310 5.69 6.40 9.59
CA ASP A 310 6.10 6.03 8.23
C ASP A 310 5.75 7.16 7.23
N ILE A 311 6.53 7.28 6.15
CA ILE A 311 6.30 8.31 5.14
C ILE A 311 4.97 8.05 4.43
N ASP A 312 4.07 9.04 4.48
CA ASP A 312 2.77 8.94 3.82
C ASP A 312 2.88 9.12 2.29
N ILE A 313 2.73 7.99 1.59
CA ILE A 313 2.66 7.91 0.12
C ILE A 313 1.23 7.89 -0.42
N SER A 314 0.20 7.90 0.45
CA SER A 314 -1.20 7.75 0.03
C SER A 314 -1.60 8.79 -1.00
N ARG A 315 -1.12 10.03 -0.83
CA ARG A 315 -1.28 11.16 -1.76
C ARG A 315 -0.82 10.90 -3.20
N PHE A 316 0.06 9.91 -3.42
CA PHE A 316 0.54 9.53 -4.76
C PHE A 316 -0.15 8.28 -5.31
N ILE A 317 -0.92 7.56 -4.51
CA ILE A 317 -1.60 6.33 -4.92
C ILE A 317 -3.08 6.62 -5.19
N ARG A 318 -3.71 7.46 -4.37
CA ARG A 318 -5.13 7.79 -4.42
C ARG A 318 -5.35 9.25 -4.05
N SER A 319 -6.32 9.88 -4.70
CA SER A 319 -6.71 11.27 -4.47
C SER A 319 -7.90 11.40 -3.51
N GLY A 320 -8.61 10.28 -3.31
CA GLY A 320 -9.65 10.22 -2.30
C GLY A 320 -9.02 10.39 -0.93
N ASP A 321 -9.53 11.32 -0.14
CA ASP A 321 -9.31 11.28 1.30
C ASP A 321 -9.67 9.86 1.75
N GLU A 322 -8.70 9.01 2.09
CA GLU A 322 -8.97 7.75 2.77
C GLU A 322 -9.48 8.12 4.17
N ARG A 323 -10.73 8.58 4.25
CA ARG A 323 -11.36 8.97 5.52
C ARG A 323 -11.72 7.75 6.33
N ASP A 324 -11.10 6.61 6.11
CA ASP A 324 -11.41 5.35 6.74
C ASP A 324 -10.24 4.91 7.61
N VAL A 325 -10.57 4.44 8.80
CA VAL A 325 -9.70 3.60 9.62
C VAL A 325 -10.05 2.14 9.38
N TYR A 326 -9.13 1.23 9.68
CA TYR A 326 -9.37 -0.20 9.62
C TYR A 326 -9.58 -0.75 11.03
N VAL A 327 -10.78 -1.28 11.28
CA VAL A 327 -11.17 -1.83 12.58
C VAL A 327 -11.18 -3.34 12.51
N PHE A 328 -10.58 -3.99 13.50
CA PHE A 328 -10.82 -5.40 13.79
C PHE A 328 -11.18 -5.56 15.26
N TRP A 329 -11.71 -6.71 15.63
CA TRP A 329 -12.21 -6.94 16.97
C TRP A 329 -11.57 -8.18 17.59
N ALA A 330 -11.26 -8.12 18.88
CA ALA A 330 -10.73 -9.24 19.65
C ALA A 330 -11.35 -9.29 21.04
N ASP A 331 -11.37 -10.48 21.66
CA ASP A 331 -11.74 -10.59 23.08
C ASP A 331 -10.55 -10.13 23.92
N VAL A 332 -10.72 -9.05 24.67
CA VAL A 332 -9.69 -8.52 25.56
C VAL A 332 -10.22 -8.61 26.99
N PRO A 333 -9.56 -9.32 27.92
CA PRO A 333 -10.01 -9.42 29.30
C PRO A 333 -10.20 -8.05 29.96
N GLU A 334 -11.07 -7.98 30.97
CA GLU A 334 -11.32 -6.73 31.70
C GLU A 334 -10.06 -6.30 32.46
N ASN A 335 -9.66 -5.03 32.30
CA ASN A 335 -8.45 -4.43 32.88
C ASN A 335 -7.09 -4.95 32.35
N GLU A 336 -7.08 -5.65 31.22
CA GLU A 336 -5.85 -6.05 30.54
C GLU A 336 -5.64 -5.25 29.24
N THR A 337 -4.39 -5.17 28.81
CA THR A 337 -4.02 -4.69 27.47
C THR A 337 -3.97 -5.87 26.49
N PRO A 338 -4.22 -5.64 25.18
CA PRO A 338 -4.17 -6.71 24.20
C PRO A 338 -2.75 -7.30 24.07
N SER A 339 -2.66 -8.63 23.86
CA SER A 339 -1.39 -9.29 23.59
C SER A 339 -0.73 -8.73 22.32
N PRO A 340 0.60 -8.51 22.31
CA PRO A 340 1.36 -8.16 21.10
C PRO A 340 1.17 -9.13 19.91
N GLU A 341 0.79 -10.38 20.18
CA GLU A 341 0.55 -11.41 19.16
C GLU A 341 -0.79 -11.24 18.42
N LEU A 342 -1.72 -10.45 18.97
CA LEU A 342 -2.98 -10.13 18.30
C LEU A 342 -2.71 -9.17 17.16
N GLN A 343 -2.62 -9.69 15.94
CA GLN A 343 -2.35 -8.91 14.73
C GLN A 343 -3.45 -9.17 13.68
N PRO A 344 -4.02 -8.12 13.07
CA PRO A 344 -5.15 -8.26 12.18
C PRO A 344 -4.79 -9.04 10.91
N LEU A 345 -5.66 -9.94 10.48
CA LEU A 345 -5.64 -10.46 9.11
C LEU A 345 -6.49 -9.56 8.20
N ARG A 346 -6.12 -9.49 6.91
CA ARG A 346 -6.87 -8.73 5.90
C ARG A 346 -8.37 -9.08 5.90
N ARG A 347 -8.71 -10.36 6.10
CA ARG A 347 -10.11 -10.83 6.19
C ARG A 347 -10.87 -10.33 7.41
N GLY A 348 -10.18 -10.02 8.51
CA GLY A 348 -10.76 -9.52 9.75
C GLY A 348 -11.01 -8.01 9.76
N LEU A 349 -10.38 -7.26 8.84
CA LEU A 349 -10.46 -5.80 8.79
C LEU A 349 -11.79 -5.29 8.23
N CYS A 350 -12.36 -4.30 8.88
CA CYS A 350 -13.53 -3.53 8.45
C CYS A 350 -13.15 -2.05 8.27
N ALA A 351 -13.42 -1.49 7.09
CA ALA A 351 -13.23 -0.05 6.85
C ALA A 351 -14.34 0.78 7.52
N VAL A 352 -13.99 1.74 8.35
CA VAL A 352 -14.93 2.59 9.11
C VAL A 352 -14.57 4.06 8.92
N PRO A 353 -15.52 4.98 8.66
CA PRO A 353 -15.15 6.38 8.49
C PRO A 353 -14.54 6.93 9.78
N VAL A 354 -13.36 7.56 9.68
CA VAL A 354 -12.63 8.23 10.76
C VAL A 354 -13.53 9.19 11.53
N GLY A 355 -14.35 9.97 10.82
CA GLY A 355 -15.33 10.89 11.43
C GLY A 355 -16.47 10.20 12.21
N LYS A 356 -16.68 8.89 12.01
CA LYS A 356 -17.64 8.09 12.79
C LYS A 356 -17.01 7.39 14.00
N ILE A 357 -15.67 7.29 14.09
CA ILE A 357 -14.97 6.59 15.19
C ILE A 357 -15.21 7.29 16.51
N ASP A 358 -14.94 8.58 16.60
CA ASP A 358 -15.05 9.29 17.87
C ASP A 358 -16.50 9.30 18.38
N ALA A 359 -17.45 9.54 17.47
CA ALA A 359 -18.87 9.49 17.77
C ALA A 359 -19.36 8.10 18.17
N TRP A 360 -18.68 7.03 17.72
CA TRP A 360 -19.00 5.66 18.07
C TRP A 360 -18.40 5.26 19.43
N LEU A 361 -17.11 5.50 19.65
CA LEU A 361 -16.36 5.01 20.81
C LEU A 361 -16.48 5.89 22.05
N PHE A 362 -16.57 7.21 21.87
CA PHE A 362 -16.45 8.16 22.98
C PHE A 362 -17.73 8.93 23.27
N LYS A 363 -17.86 9.38 24.52
CA LYS A 363 -18.85 10.35 24.99
C LYS A 363 -18.22 11.25 26.04
N SER A 364 -18.24 12.56 25.81
CA SER A 364 -17.67 13.56 26.74
C SER A 364 -16.18 13.31 27.06
N GLY A 365 -15.40 12.92 26.05
CA GLY A 365 -13.95 12.71 26.17
C GLY A 365 -13.51 11.40 26.83
N LYS A 366 -14.45 10.49 27.15
CA LYS A 366 -14.18 9.16 27.70
C LYS A 366 -14.84 8.09 26.84
N PHE A 367 -14.35 6.86 26.91
CA PHE A 367 -15.03 5.73 26.28
C PHE A 367 -16.48 5.63 26.79
N LYS A 368 -17.40 5.30 25.89
CA LYS A 368 -18.75 4.90 26.27
C LYS A 368 -18.70 3.62 27.10
N ASP A 369 -19.76 3.36 27.87
CA ASP A 369 -19.83 2.17 28.71
C ASP A 369 -19.50 0.90 27.91
N LYS A 370 -18.56 0.10 28.41
CA LYS A 370 -18.02 -1.14 27.80
C LYS A 370 -17.25 -0.99 26.49
N HIS A 371 -17.04 0.23 26.00
CA HIS A 371 -16.24 0.46 24.79
C HIS A 371 -14.77 0.53 25.18
N ARG A 372 -13.93 -0.18 24.44
CA ARG A 372 -12.47 -0.12 24.57
C ARG A 372 -11.84 -0.32 23.21
N ALA A 373 -10.79 0.44 22.94
CA ALA A 373 -10.07 0.38 21.67
C ALA A 373 -8.59 0.74 21.85
N TRP A 374 -7.75 0.16 21.01
CA TRP A 374 -6.29 0.32 21.03
C TRP A 374 -5.74 0.49 19.62
N PHE A 375 -4.55 1.06 19.52
CA PHE A 375 -3.75 1.15 18.30
C PHE A 375 -2.35 0.62 18.56
N TRP A 376 -1.67 0.23 17.48
CA TRP A 376 -0.34 -0.36 17.58
C TRP A 376 0.74 0.72 17.57
N ASP A 377 1.62 0.71 18.58
CA ASP A 377 2.85 1.50 18.59
C ASP A 377 4.00 0.66 18.04
N TYR A 378 4.55 1.10 16.92
CA TYR A 378 5.62 0.39 16.21
C TYR A 378 7.00 0.53 16.87
N LEU A 379 7.23 1.58 17.67
CA LEU A 379 8.50 1.81 18.34
C LEU A 379 8.64 0.88 19.55
N GLU A 380 7.57 0.79 20.34
CA GLU A 380 7.55 -0.01 21.56
C GLU A 380 7.03 -1.45 21.33
N GLY A 381 6.36 -1.70 20.20
CA GLY A 381 5.82 -3.01 19.84
C GLY A 381 4.67 -3.45 20.75
N GLU A 382 3.80 -2.51 21.12
CA GLU A 382 2.68 -2.73 22.04
C GLU A 382 1.38 -2.03 21.62
N TRP A 383 0.27 -2.50 22.19
CA TRP A 383 -1.06 -1.92 21.98
C TRP A 383 -1.32 -0.77 22.97
N ILE A 384 -1.47 0.45 22.46
CA ILE A 384 -1.77 1.66 23.25
C ILE A 384 -3.25 1.99 23.19
N GLU A 385 -3.83 2.36 24.33
CA GLU A 385 -5.25 2.76 24.42
C GLU A 385 -5.54 4.01 23.59
N LEU A 386 -6.59 3.93 22.75
CA LEU A 386 -6.99 5.00 21.86
C LEU A 386 -7.64 6.15 22.65
N ARG A 387 -7.28 7.40 22.35
CA ARG A 387 -7.91 8.60 22.94
C ARG A 387 -8.71 9.39 21.87
N PRO A 388 -9.69 10.21 22.29
CA PRO A 388 -10.44 11.05 21.37
C PRO A 388 -9.53 11.91 20.50
N GLY A 389 -9.82 12.01 19.20
CA GLY A 389 -9.04 12.81 18.24
C GLY A 389 -7.72 12.21 17.79
N MET A 390 -7.34 10.99 18.25
CA MET A 390 -6.12 10.31 17.79
C MET A 390 -6.31 9.50 16.50
N SER A 391 -7.54 9.36 16.00
CA SER A 391 -7.80 8.55 14.80
C SER A 391 -7.48 9.31 13.52
N TYR A 392 -6.71 8.69 12.63
CA TYR A 392 -6.36 9.24 11.31
C TYR A 392 -6.61 8.21 10.20
N PRO A 393 -6.89 8.66 8.96
CA PRO A 393 -6.86 7.85 7.73
C PRO A 393 -5.85 6.69 7.74
N GLY A 394 -6.28 5.47 7.40
CA GLY A 394 -5.40 4.31 7.26
C GLY A 394 -4.97 3.64 8.58
N MET A 395 -5.21 4.29 9.73
CA MET A 395 -4.90 3.74 11.04
C MET A 395 -5.65 2.42 11.29
N THR A 396 -4.95 1.45 11.88
CA THR A 396 -5.56 0.19 12.31
C THR A 396 -5.88 0.21 13.80
N ILE A 397 -7.13 -0.11 14.15
CA ILE A 397 -7.66 -0.03 15.51
C ILE A 397 -8.18 -1.40 15.93
N LEU A 398 -7.67 -1.92 17.04
CA LEU A 398 -8.22 -3.08 17.74
C LEU A 398 -9.38 -2.59 18.61
N VAL A 399 -10.57 -3.15 18.43
CA VAL A 399 -11.75 -2.86 19.25
C VAL A 399 -12.13 -4.08 20.07
N ASP A 400 -12.46 -3.90 21.34
CA ASP A 400 -12.96 -4.99 22.18
C ASP A 400 -14.29 -5.53 21.61
N LEU A 401 -14.43 -6.86 21.48
CA LEU A 401 -15.66 -7.54 21.08
C LEU A 401 -16.92 -7.04 21.81
N LYS A 402 -16.82 -6.72 23.11
CA LYS A 402 -17.94 -6.21 23.93
C LYS A 402 -18.45 -4.84 23.47
N THR A 403 -17.66 -4.11 22.69
CA THR A 403 -18.02 -2.82 22.09
C THR A 403 -19.12 -2.95 21.03
N GLY A 404 -19.18 -4.08 20.31
CA GLY A 404 -20.14 -4.29 19.22
C GLY A 404 -19.82 -3.44 17.98
N GLY A 405 -20.83 -2.89 17.31
CA GLY A 405 -20.67 -1.96 16.19
C GLY A 405 -20.75 -2.58 14.79
N TYR A 406 -20.88 -3.91 14.69
CA TYR A 406 -20.84 -4.65 13.42
C TYR A 406 -21.97 -5.67 13.32
N ASP A 407 -22.61 -5.76 12.15
CA ASP A 407 -23.65 -6.73 11.82
C ASP A 407 -23.22 -7.55 10.60
N PRO A 408 -23.14 -8.90 10.64
CA PRO A 408 -22.70 -9.70 9.50
C PRO A 408 -23.55 -9.55 8.23
N THR A 409 -24.77 -9.02 8.33
CA THR A 409 -25.69 -8.78 7.20
C THR A 409 -25.73 -7.33 6.74
N LYS A 410 -25.25 -6.38 7.55
CA LYS A 410 -25.26 -4.93 7.25
C LYS A 410 -23.90 -4.25 7.34
N GLY A 411 -22.84 -4.98 7.68
CA GLY A 411 -21.51 -4.45 7.93
C GLY A 411 -21.43 -3.57 9.18
N PHE A 412 -20.59 -2.53 9.14
CA PHE A 412 -20.45 -1.56 10.24
C PHE A 412 -21.72 -0.73 10.45
N THR A 413 -22.26 -0.72 11.67
CA THR A 413 -23.50 -0.01 12.03
C THR A 413 -23.31 1.04 13.12
N ALA A 414 -22.16 1.06 13.82
CA ALA A 414 -21.91 1.85 15.03
C ALA A 414 -22.94 1.64 16.17
N LYS A 415 -23.84 0.65 16.03
CA LYS A 415 -24.85 0.31 17.03
C LYS A 415 -24.29 -0.82 17.91
N PRO A 416 -24.75 -0.93 19.18
CA PRO A 416 -24.54 -2.14 19.96
C PRO A 416 -25.31 -3.26 19.27
N SER A 417 -24.67 -3.95 18.33
CA SER A 417 -25.21 -5.11 17.64
C SER A 417 -25.00 -6.37 18.47
N ALA A 418 -25.73 -7.43 18.14
CA ALA A 418 -25.64 -8.74 18.78
C ALA A 418 -24.20 -9.29 18.75
N LYS A 419 -23.93 -10.29 19.60
CA LYS A 419 -22.64 -11.00 19.72
C LYS A 419 -22.00 -11.18 18.33
N ILE A 420 -20.93 -10.45 18.08
CA ILE A 420 -20.12 -10.64 16.88
C ILE A 420 -19.41 -11.98 17.09
N GLU A 421 -19.81 -13.01 16.33
CA GLU A 421 -19.02 -14.24 16.26
C GLU A 421 -17.77 -13.94 15.43
N ILE A 422 -16.65 -13.82 16.12
CA ILE A 422 -15.34 -13.72 15.50
C ILE A 422 -14.67 -15.06 15.69
N ASP A 423 -14.33 -15.68 14.56
CA ASP A 423 -13.43 -16.80 14.59
C ASP A 423 -12.04 -16.24 14.91
N LEU A 424 -11.39 -16.73 15.96
CA LEU A 424 -10.03 -16.32 16.32
C LEU A 424 -9.06 -16.47 15.14
N ASN A 425 -9.35 -17.40 14.21
CA ASN A 425 -8.61 -17.53 12.96
C ASN A 425 -8.66 -16.27 12.08
N ASP A 426 -9.64 -15.38 12.23
CA ASP A 426 -9.73 -14.12 11.48
C ASP A 426 -8.86 -12.99 12.06
N THR A 427 -8.25 -13.22 13.23
CA THR A 427 -7.58 -12.19 14.05
C THR A 427 -6.21 -12.58 14.57
N ILE A 428 -5.83 -13.86 14.45
CA ILE A 428 -4.49 -14.34 14.82
C ILE A 428 -3.81 -14.85 13.57
N GLN A 429 -2.70 -14.20 13.22
CA GLN A 429 -1.80 -14.69 12.19
C GLN A 429 -0.87 -15.73 12.83
N THR A 430 -1.29 -17.00 12.89
CA THR A 430 -0.45 -18.11 13.40
C THR A 430 0.59 -18.59 12.37
N SER A 431 0.59 -18.05 11.15
CA SER A 431 1.51 -18.44 10.09
C SER A 431 2.87 -17.74 10.22
N PRO A 432 4.00 -18.44 10.04
CA PRO A 432 5.35 -17.86 9.98
C PRO A 432 5.59 -16.85 8.84
N ASP A 433 4.71 -16.76 7.84
CA ASP A 433 5.07 -16.24 6.50
C ASP A 433 4.32 -15.00 5.99
N ALA A 434 3.61 -14.21 6.82
CA ALA A 434 2.77 -13.13 6.24
C ALA A 434 2.71 -11.81 6.99
N THR A 435 3.87 -11.22 7.28
CA THR A 435 4.02 -9.77 7.36
C THR A 435 5.42 -9.43 6.85
N GLU A 436 5.62 -8.26 6.23
CA GLU A 436 6.97 -7.69 6.11
C GLU A 436 7.66 -7.62 7.49
N LEU A 437 6.88 -7.55 8.58
CA LEU A 437 7.34 -7.70 9.96
C LEU A 437 7.87 -9.09 10.37
N ALA A 438 7.59 -10.19 9.64
CA ALA A 438 8.19 -11.50 9.93
C ALA A 438 9.69 -11.53 9.59
N GLN A 439 10.14 -10.64 8.69
CA GLN A 439 11.57 -10.46 8.39
C GLN A 439 12.33 -9.77 9.53
N HIS A 440 11.64 -9.18 10.52
CA HIS A 440 12.27 -8.52 11.67
C HIS A 440 12.62 -9.46 12.83
N ARG A 441 12.33 -10.74 12.70
CA ARG A 441 12.57 -11.73 13.75
C ARG A 441 13.63 -12.74 13.31
N GLU A 442 14.91 -12.41 13.51
CA GLU A 442 16.01 -13.40 13.45
C GLU A 442 15.81 -14.55 14.45
N ASP A 443 14.90 -14.42 15.41
CA ASP A 443 14.57 -15.35 16.50
C ASP A 443 13.89 -16.66 16.07
N ARG A 444 13.63 -16.88 14.77
CA ARG A 444 12.99 -18.13 14.28
C ARG A 444 13.88 -19.05 13.45
N SER A 445 15.08 -18.62 13.09
CA SER A 445 16.03 -19.46 12.35
C SER A 445 16.99 -20.13 13.32
N VAL A 446 16.83 -21.43 13.56
CA VAL A 446 17.79 -22.22 14.36
C VAL A 446 19.07 -22.40 13.55
N TYR A 447 20.02 -21.48 13.71
CA TYR A 447 21.32 -21.58 13.05
C TYR A 447 22.30 -22.39 13.90
N PRO A 448 23.09 -23.30 13.29
CA PRO A 448 24.30 -23.79 13.93
C PRO A 448 25.28 -22.62 14.16
N TRP A 449 26.24 -22.83 15.07
CA TRP A 449 27.34 -21.89 15.27
C TRP A 449 28.09 -21.63 13.96
N LYS A 450 28.23 -20.36 13.57
CA LYS A 450 29.02 -19.94 12.40
C LYS A 450 29.91 -18.76 12.75
N THR A 451 31.16 -18.80 12.29
CA THR A 451 32.04 -17.63 12.35
C THR A 451 31.65 -16.61 11.29
N ILE A 452 32.07 -15.36 11.47
CA ILE A 452 31.90 -14.28 10.49
C ILE A 452 32.55 -14.67 9.17
N ALA A 453 33.78 -15.17 9.18
CA ALA A 453 34.47 -15.60 7.97
C ALA A 453 33.71 -16.70 7.20
N PHE A 454 33.20 -17.72 7.91
CA PHE A 454 32.45 -18.80 7.28
C PHE A 454 31.12 -18.30 6.70
N HIS A 455 30.36 -17.53 7.48
CA HIS A 455 29.08 -16.99 7.04
C HIS A 455 29.23 -16.03 5.85
N SER A 456 30.17 -15.10 5.92
CA SER A 456 30.49 -14.18 4.82
C SER A 456 30.87 -14.92 3.54
N GLN A 457 31.62 -16.03 3.64
CA GLN A 457 31.96 -16.83 2.47
C GLN A 457 30.74 -17.53 1.86
N GLU A 458 29.82 -18.05 2.69
CA GLU A 458 28.56 -18.62 2.19
C GLU A 458 27.74 -17.57 1.44
N VAL A 459 27.57 -16.38 2.02
CA VAL A 459 26.83 -15.27 1.41
C VAL A 459 27.50 -14.81 0.12
N ALA A 460 28.82 -14.68 0.10
CA ALA A 460 29.56 -14.30 -1.11
C ALA A 460 29.47 -15.38 -2.21
N SER A 461 29.48 -16.66 -1.85
CA SER A 461 29.38 -17.76 -2.82
C SER A 461 27.98 -17.84 -3.43
N GLU A 462 26.94 -17.63 -2.62
CA GLU A 462 25.56 -17.54 -3.10
C GLU A 462 25.38 -16.32 -4.01
N LEU A 463 25.91 -15.16 -3.62
CA LEU A 463 25.88 -13.96 -4.44
C LEU A 463 26.60 -14.16 -5.78
N ASP A 464 27.76 -14.84 -5.78
CA ASP A 464 28.47 -15.15 -7.03
C ASP A 464 27.64 -16.02 -7.98
N ALA A 465 26.92 -17.01 -7.43
CA ALA A 465 25.99 -17.83 -8.22
C ALA A 465 24.82 -17.01 -8.79
N ILE A 466 24.29 -16.07 -8.01
CA ILE A 466 23.25 -15.12 -8.47
C ILE A 466 23.79 -14.23 -9.58
N LEU A 467 24.99 -13.65 -9.41
CA LEU A 467 25.62 -12.79 -10.41
C LEU A 467 25.87 -13.55 -11.72
N HIS A 468 26.33 -14.80 -11.64
CA HIS A 468 26.50 -15.64 -12.83
C HIS A 468 25.17 -15.91 -13.53
N THR A 469 24.11 -16.23 -12.77
CA THR A 469 22.76 -16.46 -13.31
C THR A 469 22.19 -15.23 -14.00
N LEU A 470 22.46 -14.04 -13.46
CA LEU A 470 22.03 -12.75 -14.02
C LEU A 470 22.98 -12.19 -15.10
N ALA A 471 24.06 -12.90 -15.44
CA ALA A 471 25.13 -12.46 -16.34
C ALA A 471 25.78 -11.12 -15.93
N LEU A 472 25.97 -10.93 -14.61
CA LEU A 472 26.63 -9.78 -13.99
C LEU A 472 28.04 -10.10 -13.46
N ASP A 473 28.53 -11.31 -13.70
CA ASP A 473 29.85 -11.83 -13.33
C ASP A 473 31.02 -11.18 -14.08
N GLN A 474 30.75 -10.36 -15.09
CA GLN A 474 31.73 -9.49 -15.76
C GLN A 474 31.37 -8.00 -15.65
N SER A 475 30.36 -7.67 -14.85
CA SER A 475 29.91 -6.29 -14.67
C SER A 475 30.93 -5.49 -13.84
N PRO A 476 31.02 -4.16 -14.04
CA PRO A 476 31.86 -3.30 -13.19
C PRO A 476 31.45 -3.33 -11.71
N TRP A 477 30.25 -3.84 -11.40
CA TRP A 477 29.66 -3.94 -10.07
C TRP A 477 30.10 -5.18 -9.29
N GLN A 478 30.57 -6.24 -9.96
CA GLN A 478 30.84 -7.54 -9.35
C GLN A 478 31.72 -7.44 -8.09
N ILE A 479 32.84 -6.71 -8.17
CA ILE A 479 33.77 -6.56 -7.05
C ILE A 479 33.08 -5.88 -5.85
N ALA A 480 32.34 -4.79 -6.08
CA ALA A 480 31.62 -4.08 -5.03
C ALA A 480 30.56 -4.96 -4.36
N LEU A 481 29.81 -5.73 -5.14
CA LEU A 481 28.77 -6.63 -4.66
C LEU A 481 29.35 -7.77 -3.82
N LEU A 482 30.40 -8.45 -4.31
CA LEU A 482 31.08 -9.52 -3.58
C LEU A 482 31.75 -9.00 -2.30
N ARG A 483 32.28 -7.77 -2.30
CA ARG A 483 32.86 -7.15 -1.09
C ARG A 483 31.79 -6.74 -0.10
N ALA A 484 30.65 -6.23 -0.54
CA ALA A 484 29.51 -6.00 0.35
C ALA A 484 29.10 -7.30 1.06
N ALA A 485 28.92 -8.40 0.31
CA ALA A 485 28.61 -9.71 0.89
C ALA A 485 29.71 -10.21 1.85
N SER A 486 30.98 -10.01 1.52
CA SER A 486 32.09 -10.48 2.36
C SER A 486 32.21 -9.70 3.68
N LEU A 487 31.84 -8.41 3.67
CA LEU A 487 32.09 -7.47 4.77
C LEU A 487 30.84 -7.06 5.54
N HIS A 488 29.63 -7.49 5.12
CA HIS A 488 28.36 -7.05 5.72
C HIS A 488 28.30 -7.23 7.24
N ASP A 489 28.88 -8.32 7.73
CA ASP A 489 28.87 -8.73 9.14
C ASP A 489 30.18 -8.40 9.90
N TRP A 490 31.11 -7.63 9.31
CA TRP A 490 32.39 -7.32 9.94
C TRP A 490 32.23 -6.68 11.33
N GLY A 491 31.24 -5.81 11.51
CA GLY A 491 30.92 -5.15 12.77
C GLY A 491 30.45 -6.10 13.89
N LYS A 492 30.11 -7.36 13.59
CA LYS A 492 29.81 -8.37 14.64
C LYS A 492 31.03 -8.74 15.47
N CYS A 493 32.24 -8.46 14.99
CA CYS A 493 33.46 -8.56 15.79
C CYS A 493 33.49 -7.60 16.98
N HIS A 494 32.66 -6.55 16.99
CA HIS A 494 32.63 -5.58 18.07
C HIS A 494 32.17 -6.25 19.39
N PRO A 495 32.83 -6.02 20.53
CA PRO A 495 32.52 -6.69 21.79
C PRO A 495 31.06 -6.55 22.23
N ALA A 496 30.43 -5.39 21.99
CA ALA A 496 29.00 -5.20 22.27
C ALA A 496 28.11 -6.27 21.60
N PHE A 497 28.42 -6.68 20.38
CA PHE A 497 27.72 -7.75 19.67
C PHE A 497 28.18 -9.13 20.17
N ALA A 498 29.48 -9.40 20.15
CA ALA A 498 30.04 -10.72 20.47
C ALA A 498 29.70 -11.21 21.89
N GLU A 499 29.56 -10.29 22.85
CA GLU A 499 29.20 -10.58 24.24
C GLU A 499 27.68 -10.76 24.45
N SER A 500 26.85 -10.39 23.47
CA SER A 500 25.40 -10.68 23.48
C SER A 500 25.09 -12.15 23.21
N ILE A 501 26.11 -12.95 22.84
CA ILE A 501 26.05 -14.40 22.67
C ILE A 501 26.72 -15.04 23.88
N THR A 502 25.92 -15.55 24.82
CA THR A 502 26.41 -16.03 26.14
C THR A 502 26.41 -17.55 26.29
N ALA A 503 25.54 -18.26 25.58
CA ALA A 503 25.29 -19.72 25.69
C ALA A 503 25.20 -20.23 27.15
N ALA A 504 23.98 -20.27 27.69
CA ALA A 504 23.73 -20.77 29.03
C ALA A 504 24.08 -22.28 29.24
N ASP A 505 24.30 -23.04 28.16
CA ASP A 505 24.50 -24.49 28.15
C ASP A 505 25.98 -24.94 28.04
N GLY A 506 26.94 -24.02 28.02
CA GLY A 506 28.38 -24.34 28.02
C GLY A 506 28.97 -24.81 26.68
N HIS A 507 28.20 -24.76 25.58
CA HIS A 507 28.65 -25.21 24.25
C HIS A 507 29.10 -24.06 23.32
N ARG A 508 29.38 -22.87 23.86
CA ARG A 508 29.87 -21.72 23.07
C ARG A 508 31.29 -21.98 22.54
N PRO A 509 31.55 -21.82 21.23
CA PRO A 509 32.90 -21.82 20.70
C PRO A 509 33.78 -20.75 21.38
N ALA A 510 35.07 -21.04 21.54
CA ALA A 510 36.01 -20.13 22.22
C ALA A 510 36.39 -18.88 21.41
N CYS A 511 35.87 -18.74 20.18
CA CYS A 511 36.17 -17.63 19.30
C CYS A 511 35.21 -16.44 19.52
N ARG A 512 35.66 -15.22 19.19
CA ARG A 512 34.87 -13.99 19.34
C ARG A 512 34.17 -13.56 18.05
N ASP A 513 34.59 -14.11 16.92
CA ASP A 513 34.11 -13.78 15.57
C ASP A 513 32.87 -14.60 15.19
N LEU A 514 31.87 -14.67 16.07
CA LEU A 514 30.64 -15.43 15.82
C LEU A 514 29.60 -14.57 15.08
N ALA A 515 29.13 -15.04 13.92
CA ALA A 515 28.07 -14.38 13.16
C ALA A 515 26.67 -14.94 13.46
N LYS A 516 26.57 -16.24 13.77
CA LYS A 516 25.32 -16.94 14.06
C LYS A 516 25.50 -17.89 15.24
N ALA A 517 24.45 -18.04 16.04
CA ALA A 517 24.39 -18.91 17.22
C ALA A 517 22.96 -19.47 17.41
N PRO A 518 22.79 -20.63 18.08
CA PRO A 518 21.47 -21.15 18.43
C PRO A 518 20.63 -20.15 19.24
N GLY A 519 19.31 -20.16 19.06
CA GLY A 519 18.39 -19.19 19.71
C GLY A 519 18.58 -19.05 21.22
N GLN A 520 18.80 -20.16 21.93
CA GLN A 520 19.04 -20.17 23.39
C GLN A 520 20.38 -19.56 23.84
N ALA A 521 21.30 -19.31 22.91
CA ALA A 521 22.60 -18.74 23.21
C ALA A 521 22.60 -17.21 23.23
N TRP A 522 21.53 -16.60 22.74
CA TRP A 522 21.34 -15.16 22.76
C TRP A 522 20.78 -14.69 24.08
N VAL A 523 21.26 -13.54 24.53
CA VAL A 523 20.67 -12.86 25.69
C VAL A 523 19.27 -12.36 25.34
N PRO A 524 18.36 -12.20 26.33
CA PRO A 524 17.04 -11.66 26.06
C PRO A 524 17.13 -10.29 25.35
N PRO A 525 16.21 -9.95 24.43
CA PRO A 525 16.29 -8.71 23.64
C PRO A 525 16.52 -7.43 24.48
N ARG A 526 15.92 -7.35 25.68
CA ARG A 526 16.11 -6.21 26.61
C ARG A 526 17.54 -6.05 27.15
N GLN A 527 18.36 -7.09 27.03
CA GLN A 527 19.75 -7.14 27.51
C GLN A 527 20.78 -7.13 26.37
N MET A 528 20.33 -7.17 25.10
CA MET A 528 21.22 -7.07 23.94
C MET A 528 22.08 -5.81 24.02
N PHE A 529 23.37 -5.96 23.69
CA PHE A 529 24.36 -4.88 23.62
C PHE A 529 24.65 -4.15 24.95
N ARG A 530 24.09 -4.61 26.07
CA ARG A 530 24.29 -3.98 27.39
C ARG A 530 25.41 -4.62 28.22
N GLN A 531 26.07 -5.64 27.67
CA GLN A 531 26.95 -6.54 28.42
C GLN A 531 28.44 -6.28 28.19
N SER A 532 28.79 -5.40 27.24
CA SER A 532 30.19 -5.12 26.86
C SER A 532 31.03 -4.75 28.08
N GLN A 533 32.00 -5.60 28.43
CA GLN A 533 32.93 -5.31 29.51
C GLN A 533 33.97 -4.24 29.14
N GLU A 534 34.32 -4.19 27.85
CA GLU A 534 35.35 -3.28 27.32
C GLU A 534 34.81 -1.87 27.09
N TYR A 535 33.56 -1.77 26.62
CA TYR A 535 32.98 -0.50 26.15
C TYR A 535 31.70 -0.07 26.86
N GLY A 536 31.26 -0.80 27.90
CA GLY A 536 30.02 -0.51 28.62
C GLY A 536 28.74 -0.74 27.79
N PRO A 537 27.56 -0.44 28.37
CA PRO A 537 26.29 -0.69 27.70
C PRO A 537 26.08 0.21 26.48
N ARG A 538 25.78 -0.39 25.32
CA ARG A 538 25.53 0.30 24.04
C ARG A 538 24.13 0.00 23.51
N PRO A 539 23.06 0.52 24.17
CA PRO A 539 21.71 0.36 23.64
C PRO A 539 21.62 0.96 22.23
N GLY A 540 21.00 0.23 21.30
CA GLY A 540 20.88 0.66 19.90
C GLY A 540 22.10 0.36 19.01
N PHE A 541 23.08 -0.44 19.48
CA PHE A 541 24.20 -0.89 18.64
C PHE A 541 23.72 -1.53 17.32
N ARG A 542 24.27 -1.06 16.20
CA ARG A 542 24.05 -1.60 14.85
C ARG A 542 25.36 -2.15 14.30
N HIS A 543 25.43 -3.47 14.13
CA HIS A 543 26.63 -4.12 13.61
C HIS A 543 26.88 -3.77 12.15
N GLU A 544 25.82 -3.48 11.39
CA GLU A 544 25.85 -3.02 10.01
C GLU A 544 26.56 -1.67 9.89
N LEU A 545 26.23 -0.74 10.80
CA LEU A 545 26.89 0.56 10.88
C LEU A 545 28.36 0.42 11.28
N ALA A 546 28.65 -0.48 12.22
CA ALA A 546 30.04 -0.79 12.59
C ALA A 546 30.83 -1.38 11.40
N SER A 547 30.23 -2.26 10.59
CA SER A 547 30.83 -2.76 9.34
C SER A 547 31.11 -1.62 8.36
N THR A 548 30.14 -0.72 8.13
CA THR A 548 30.29 0.44 7.24
C THR A 548 31.43 1.36 7.69
N ILE A 549 31.50 1.67 8.99
CA ILE A 549 32.56 2.51 9.57
C ILE A 549 33.93 1.82 9.46
N ALA A 550 34.01 0.51 9.66
CA ALA A 550 35.25 -0.24 9.47
C ALA A 550 35.76 -0.17 8.02
N CYS A 551 34.86 -0.26 7.03
CA CYS A 551 35.21 -0.10 5.62
C CYS A 551 35.69 1.32 5.28
N LEU A 552 35.03 2.36 5.83
CA LEU A 552 35.45 3.76 5.68
C LEU A 552 36.83 4.00 6.29
N GLU A 553 37.07 3.50 7.50
CA GLU A 553 38.35 3.63 8.18
C GLU A 553 39.46 2.89 7.42
N TYR A 554 39.17 1.67 6.94
CA TYR A 554 40.11 0.91 6.11
C TYR A 554 40.50 1.69 4.84
N LEU A 555 39.52 2.32 4.16
CA LEU A 555 39.78 3.15 3.00
C LEU A 555 40.58 4.41 3.38
N ARG A 556 40.25 5.06 4.49
CA ARG A 556 40.96 6.26 4.99
C ARG A 556 42.43 5.99 5.25
N LEU A 557 42.76 4.85 5.83
CA LEU A 557 44.15 4.47 6.14
C LEU A 557 44.98 4.20 4.88
N ARG A 558 44.38 3.65 3.81
CA ARG A 558 45.11 3.23 2.59
C ARG A 558 45.03 4.22 1.43
N GLN A 559 43.93 4.94 1.31
CA GLN A 559 43.70 5.93 0.26
C GLN A 559 42.94 7.15 0.81
N PRO A 560 43.61 7.97 1.65
CA PRO A 560 42.99 9.11 2.33
C PRO A 560 42.42 10.16 1.36
N HIS A 561 42.93 10.23 0.14
CA HIS A 561 42.46 11.11 -0.93
C HIS A 561 41.39 10.49 -1.83
N HIS A 562 40.80 9.35 -1.43
CA HIS A 562 39.79 8.69 -2.23
C HIS A 562 38.53 9.59 -2.40
N PRO A 563 37.95 9.70 -3.61
CA PRO A 563 36.78 10.54 -3.85
C PRO A 563 35.59 10.24 -2.94
N ALA A 564 35.33 8.97 -2.60
CA ALA A 564 34.27 8.59 -1.65
C ALA A 564 34.45 9.12 -0.21
N LEU A 565 35.66 9.52 0.19
CA LEU A 565 35.92 10.08 1.52
C LEU A 565 35.84 11.60 1.50
N LEU A 566 36.43 12.22 0.48
CA LEU A 566 36.58 13.67 0.42
C LEU A 566 35.42 14.35 -0.32
N GLY A 567 34.88 13.75 -1.37
CA GLY A 567 33.81 14.32 -2.20
C GLY A 567 34.03 15.82 -2.50
N HIS A 568 33.06 16.64 -2.10
CA HIS A 568 33.07 18.10 -2.22
C HIS A 568 34.07 18.81 -1.27
N LEU A 569 34.53 18.16 -0.21
CA LEU A 569 35.51 18.71 0.74
C LEU A 569 36.90 18.83 0.13
N ARG A 570 37.17 18.14 -0.99
CA ARG A 570 38.45 18.23 -1.70
C ARG A 570 38.78 19.67 -2.10
N GLU A 571 37.80 20.41 -2.61
CA GLU A 571 37.99 21.82 -2.97
C GLU A 571 38.40 22.65 -1.75
N TRP A 572 37.89 22.32 -0.57
CA TRP A 572 38.18 23.06 0.66
C TRP A 572 39.58 22.75 1.18
N ILE A 573 40.04 21.50 1.03
CA ILE A 573 41.41 21.09 1.33
C ILE A 573 42.39 21.78 0.36
N GLU A 574 42.11 21.75 -0.95
CA GLU A 574 42.95 22.38 -1.98
C GLU A 574 43.06 23.91 -1.81
N ASN A 575 42.02 24.56 -1.26
CA ASN A 575 42.03 25.98 -0.91
C ASN A 575 42.60 26.27 0.50
N GLY A 576 43.10 25.26 1.22
CA GLY A 576 43.70 25.41 2.54
C GLY A 576 42.71 25.75 3.66
N LEU A 577 41.41 25.54 3.44
CA LEU A 577 40.35 25.75 4.44
C LEU A 577 40.19 24.57 5.40
N LEU A 578 40.65 23.39 5.00
CA LEU A 578 40.67 22.16 5.79
C LEU A 578 42.08 21.54 5.77
N PRO A 579 42.46 20.80 6.82
CA PRO A 579 43.77 20.13 6.86
C PRO A 579 43.85 19.02 5.81
N GLU A 580 45.05 18.84 5.25
CA GLU A 580 45.37 17.70 4.40
C GLU A 580 45.23 16.38 5.18
N PRO A 581 44.66 15.32 4.58
CA PRO A 581 44.57 14.04 5.24
C PRO A 581 45.97 13.41 5.40
N PRO A 582 46.15 12.52 6.39
CA PRO A 582 47.43 11.87 6.64
C PRO A 582 47.90 11.07 5.41
N PRO A 583 49.22 10.82 5.26
CA PRO A 583 49.71 9.98 4.17
C PRO A 583 49.17 8.55 4.28
N PRO A 584 48.97 7.85 3.15
CA PRO A 584 48.49 6.47 3.15
C PRO A 584 49.49 5.52 3.85
N GLU A 585 48.97 4.53 4.55
CA GLU A 585 49.77 3.42 5.09
C GLU A 585 50.31 2.56 3.94
N THR A 586 51.61 2.25 3.96
CA THR A 586 52.27 1.35 3.00
C THR A 586 52.01 -0.11 3.37
N GLN A 587 50.79 -0.60 3.12
CA GLN A 587 50.41 -2.00 3.26
C GLN A 587 49.60 -2.49 2.06
N ASP A 588 49.61 -3.80 1.83
CA ASP A 588 48.77 -4.45 0.82
C ASP A 588 47.27 -4.11 1.06
N ASP A 589 46.50 -4.11 -0.03
CA ASP A 589 45.04 -4.02 -0.01
C ASP A 589 44.40 -5.40 -0.28
N PRO A 590 44.37 -6.31 0.71
CA PRO A 590 43.76 -7.63 0.56
C PRO A 590 42.25 -7.56 0.29
N LEU A 591 41.59 -6.46 0.67
CA LEU A 591 40.16 -6.27 0.43
C LEU A 591 39.86 -5.72 -0.97
N ALA A 592 40.86 -5.21 -1.69
CA ALA A 592 40.69 -4.59 -3.01
C ALA A 592 39.63 -3.47 -3.07
N ILE A 593 39.21 -2.92 -1.93
CA ILE A 593 38.18 -1.87 -1.88
C ILE A 593 38.73 -0.49 -2.27
N THR A 594 40.05 -0.30 -2.25
CA THR A 594 40.73 0.93 -2.73
C THR A 594 40.65 1.08 -4.26
N GLN A 595 40.33 0.00 -4.98
CA GLN A 595 40.21 0.00 -6.44
C GLN A 595 38.81 0.38 -6.93
N LEU A 596 37.82 0.44 -6.02
CA LEU A 596 36.47 0.86 -6.34
C LEU A 596 36.47 2.37 -6.60
N ASP A 597 35.67 2.85 -7.55
CA ASP A 597 35.40 4.28 -7.63
C ASP A 597 34.39 4.71 -6.56
N GLU A 598 34.11 6.02 -6.50
CA GLU A 598 33.14 6.60 -5.58
C GLU A 598 31.78 5.88 -5.59
N THR A 599 31.20 5.73 -6.78
CA THR A 599 29.88 5.14 -6.95
C THR A 599 29.84 3.70 -6.45
N ARG A 600 30.83 2.88 -6.82
CA ARG A 600 30.89 1.47 -6.43
C ARG A 600 31.21 1.28 -4.96
N PHE A 601 32.07 2.12 -4.39
CA PHE A 601 32.36 2.10 -2.96
C PHE A 601 31.13 2.52 -2.14
N ASN A 602 30.43 3.59 -2.54
CA ASN A 602 29.22 4.05 -1.88
C ASN A 602 28.10 3.00 -1.96
N LEU A 603 27.92 2.34 -3.11
CA LEU A 603 27.00 1.21 -3.25
C LEU A 603 27.36 0.06 -2.30
N MET A 604 28.65 -0.30 -2.22
CA MET A 604 29.12 -1.34 -1.29
C MET A 604 28.77 -0.98 0.16
N LEU A 605 29.04 0.26 0.60
CA LEU A 605 28.69 0.72 1.95
C LEU A 605 27.18 0.71 2.20
N TYR A 606 26.39 1.13 1.22
CA TYR A 606 24.94 1.13 1.28
C TYR A 606 24.40 -0.30 1.50
N LEU A 607 24.88 -1.28 0.72
CA LEU A 607 24.47 -2.68 0.84
C LEU A 607 24.87 -3.28 2.18
N ILE A 608 26.08 -2.97 2.68
CA ILE A 608 26.53 -3.38 4.02
C ILE A 608 25.60 -2.81 5.11
N CYS A 609 25.22 -1.53 5.01
CA CYS A 609 24.41 -0.87 6.03
C CYS A 609 22.95 -1.35 6.06
N THR A 610 22.42 -1.82 4.93
CA THR A 610 20.98 -2.08 4.72
C THR A 610 20.59 -3.56 4.60
N HIS A 611 21.54 -4.50 4.78
CA HIS A 611 21.35 -5.92 4.44
C HIS A 611 20.25 -6.67 5.24
N HIS A 612 19.80 -6.18 6.40
CA HIS A 612 18.66 -6.76 7.14
C HIS A 612 17.27 -6.30 6.63
N GLY A 613 17.18 -5.99 5.33
CA GLY A 613 15.91 -5.70 4.64
C GLY A 613 15.29 -4.34 4.97
N LYS A 614 16.02 -3.46 5.66
CA LYS A 614 15.59 -2.08 5.88
C LYS A 614 16.41 -1.17 4.96
N VAL A 615 15.74 -0.60 3.95
CA VAL A 615 16.23 0.62 3.29
C VAL A 615 16.00 1.80 4.26
N ARG A 616 16.55 1.68 5.47
CA ARG A 616 16.60 2.73 6.49
C ARG A 616 18.02 3.21 6.54
N GLY A 617 18.33 4.04 5.54
CA GLY A 617 19.64 4.61 5.29
C GLY A 617 19.93 5.81 6.18
N SER A 618 18.96 6.28 6.96
CA SER A 618 19.12 7.43 7.83
C SER A 618 20.22 7.21 8.87
N TRP A 619 21.29 8.01 8.73
CA TRP A 619 22.29 8.27 9.77
C TRP A 619 21.75 9.38 10.68
N GLN A 620 20.44 9.39 10.93
CA GLN A 620 19.79 10.46 11.66
C GLN A 620 19.89 10.22 13.16
N PRO A 621 20.09 11.28 13.95
CA PRO A 621 19.92 11.21 15.39
C PRO A 621 18.49 10.78 15.69
N THR A 622 18.34 9.69 16.43
CA THR A 622 17.11 9.31 17.11
C THR A 622 16.76 10.37 18.17
N PRO A 623 15.50 10.48 18.61
CA PRO A 623 15.16 11.28 19.79
C PRO A 623 16.02 10.93 21.02
N HIS A 624 16.47 9.66 21.12
CA HIS A 624 17.43 9.22 22.12
C HIS A 624 18.83 9.81 21.94
N ASP A 625 19.30 10.04 20.71
CA ASP A 625 20.59 10.72 20.47
C ASP A 625 20.58 12.18 20.97
N GLN A 626 19.39 12.80 21.11
CA GLN A 626 19.22 14.13 21.71
C GLN A 626 19.26 14.14 23.25
N GLU A 627 19.17 12.97 23.89
CA GLU A 627 19.29 12.84 25.36
C GLU A 627 20.77 12.87 25.82
N PHE A 628 21.72 13.06 24.90
CA PHE A 628 23.12 13.23 25.26
C PHE A 628 23.30 14.46 26.16
N PRO A 629 23.96 14.34 27.32
CA PRO A 629 24.17 15.48 28.19
C PRO A 629 25.08 16.48 27.48
N ILE A 630 24.61 17.72 27.31
CA ILE A 630 25.45 18.86 26.95
C ILE A 630 26.32 19.21 28.18
N ASP A 631 27.27 18.34 28.51
CA ASP A 631 28.29 18.64 29.52
C ASP A 631 29.47 19.35 28.86
N ALA A 632 30.08 20.30 29.58
CA ALA A 632 31.15 21.15 29.07
C ALA A 632 32.43 20.39 28.69
N HIS A 633 32.53 19.12 29.08
CA HIS A 633 33.63 18.22 28.76
C HIS A 633 33.69 17.81 27.27
N HIS A 634 32.57 17.88 26.53
CA HIS A 634 32.48 17.40 25.13
C HIS A 634 32.32 18.52 24.09
N ALA A 635 32.71 19.75 24.44
CA ALA A 635 32.65 20.90 23.54
C ALA A 635 33.63 20.74 22.37
N GLY A 636 33.12 20.32 21.20
CA GLY A 636 33.88 20.17 19.95
C GLY A 636 33.91 18.76 19.36
N GLU A 637 33.28 17.77 20.00
CA GLU A 637 33.40 16.35 19.62
C GLU A 637 32.32 15.85 18.63
N GLY A 638 31.33 16.68 18.29
CA GLY A 638 30.25 16.33 17.37
C GLY A 638 29.11 15.55 18.04
N LEU A 639 27.99 15.38 17.34
CA LEU A 639 26.81 14.67 17.85
C LEU A 639 27.11 13.16 17.90
N PRO A 640 26.98 12.48 19.03
CA PRO A 640 27.24 11.04 19.09
C PRO A 640 26.12 10.31 18.37
N LEU A 641 26.48 9.50 17.37
CA LEU A 641 25.60 8.47 16.83
C LEU A 641 25.62 7.32 17.84
N ARG A 642 24.59 7.19 18.70
CA ARG A 642 24.56 6.14 19.72
C ARG A 642 24.82 4.78 19.08
N GLY A 643 25.80 4.07 19.63
CA GLY A 643 26.11 2.69 19.26
C GLY A 643 27.54 2.44 18.78
N VAL A 644 28.19 3.31 17.99
CA VAL A 644 29.43 2.91 17.30
C VAL A 644 30.70 3.71 17.67
N ARG A 645 30.64 4.97 18.07
CA ARG A 645 31.84 5.71 18.53
C ARG A 645 31.98 5.68 20.04
N GLU A 646 33.20 5.86 20.55
CA GLU A 646 33.43 6.15 21.97
C GLU A 646 32.97 7.57 22.26
N ASP A 647 32.35 7.69 23.43
CA ASP A 647 31.81 8.86 24.12
C ASP A 647 30.63 9.60 23.45
#